data_AF-A0A2W4PAL6-F1
#
_entry.id   AF-A0A2W4PAL6-F1
#
_cell.length_a   1.000
_cell.length_b   1.000
_cell.length_c   1.000
_cell.angle_alpha   90.00
_cell.angle_beta   90.00
_cell.angle_gamma   90.00
#
_symmetry.space_group_name_H-M   'P 1'
#
loop_
_entity.id
_entity.type
_entity.pdbx_description
1 polymer ?
#
loop_
_entity_poly.entity_id
_entity_poly.type
_entity_poly.pdbx_seq_one_letter_code
_entity_poly.pdbx_strand_id
1 'polypeptide(L)'
;MKTTASRLILVGSTLLLATLVALTVFAQADGQGLVRFVHVIAGADAIDVYTDGQLTIDNLEPGGVSGFIAMQPGAHTVTVTEADSTTVLWEQTINPAANTAQTLVAATSEPLEFQVFQDDLAPLRPGSTRFTAIHALPDGPVVDVILSDGRPVVSGLNYGQIYGTLDIPAMSYELAVVPSGEGLDSAIVAATPYGLHAGISHILLIHGSADAPQATLLNAPTQAQDGAGFVRVIHAIPGGDPVDVALDGTGFASGVAFGGEVAPFAAVASGDHTVSVRVAGSDTELVTGDVTVGAGEYVTIAVAPAGGAPVLHTFTSDLSGIAADHALVNVINLLTGDATASVTLDDGAEVASGVAAGASSTGAISPVASGATVSIVAGEETTEIAAPLDAFYGGVLYEIVITEGESGPEVFVAKPASIAQGVASAPGNEMLADAVSETSEIVADADIPVAEESEVVLTEPAVAPTEPAPAPSSTEEPLPTARVLLDPGANLQLRQYPSSQAFSLGLAPAGAVLTVHGRQGPAELSVFETPSPEATEWVDPVTLLGEREDLPRLETWLYVTYNTPDGGQIQAWVNSHYVSVHLPNGDILPLRNLITIPSNRPGVARDTAITAPQPTQPTISAIVGGLDEGVNLQIRRTPDIAGESLTLVPNGTELELIGMNEARSWAFVRFIEADGGTVTGWVNALFLVDYLYQNRDITFAQLEERGLIDTIEESQRGRVAGEVSVPPTPTRDPLRNTYVGTVMLDPGANLQLRRNPNINAESLGLIPAGEQVEVSGRTEAGDWLQVTYDGIQGWSAAAYLRLTFNGRPANVAELPVVEAGQTTPPAGPEGTAEPGAPVAPAGPDTTAAPSQALRPAEIVVDVIAMTVEPGGDGTGMPVLTRGHRVNFVFTSDDGQFSLIELEDGTAGWVPSYAVLVHETDS
;
A
#
# COMPACT_ATOMS: atom_id res chain seq x y z
N MET A 1 71.96 34.70 8.09
CA MET A 1 70.89 35.69 8.36
C MET A 1 70.63 36.49 7.10
N LYS A 2 69.71 36.02 6.25
CA LYS A 2 69.12 36.78 5.16
C LYS A 2 67.66 36.33 5.04
N THR A 3 66.78 37.31 5.18
CA THR A 3 65.33 37.29 5.01
C THR A 3 64.92 36.79 3.63
N THR A 4 63.87 35.97 3.55
CA THR A 4 63.17 35.69 2.30
C THR A 4 61.68 35.60 2.57
N ALA A 5 60.92 36.40 1.82
CA ALA A 5 59.48 36.57 1.93
C ALA A 5 58.71 35.30 1.55
N SER A 6 57.73 34.92 2.36
CA SER A 6 56.74 33.88 2.00
C SER A 6 55.71 34.47 1.04
N ARG A 7 55.56 33.83 -0.12
CA ARG A 7 54.46 34.04 -1.06
C ARG A 7 53.27 33.22 -0.60
N LEU A 8 52.15 33.89 -0.38
CA LEU A 8 50.83 33.31 -0.17
C LEU A 8 50.32 32.80 -1.53
N ILE A 9 50.14 31.49 -1.67
CA ILE A 9 49.41 30.87 -2.79
C ILE A 9 48.08 30.38 -2.22
N LEU A 10 47.01 31.06 -2.62
CA LEU A 10 45.63 30.66 -2.38
C LEU A 10 45.29 29.58 -3.42
N VAL A 11 45.21 28.31 -3.00
CA VAL A 11 44.59 27.24 -3.78
C VAL A 11 43.18 27.10 -3.25
N GLY A 12 42.20 27.55 -4.02
CA GLY A 12 40.79 27.31 -3.75
C GLY A 12 40.45 25.86 -4.04
N SER A 13 40.21 25.07 -3.00
CA SER A 13 39.64 23.73 -3.11
C SER A 13 38.14 23.87 -3.35
N THR A 14 37.70 23.58 -4.57
CA THR A 14 36.29 23.33 -4.89
C THR A 14 35.86 22.01 -4.26
N LEU A 15 35.05 22.11 -3.20
CA LEU A 15 34.33 21.02 -2.57
C LEU A 15 33.16 20.63 -3.50
N LEU A 16 33.33 19.57 -4.29
CA LEU A 16 32.25 18.97 -5.06
C LEU A 16 31.43 18.09 -4.10
N LEU A 17 30.39 18.68 -3.52
CA LEU A 17 29.41 17.97 -2.71
C LEU A 17 28.49 17.18 -3.65
N ALA A 18 28.83 15.92 -3.91
CA ALA A 18 27.93 14.99 -4.55
C ALA A 18 26.92 14.49 -3.51
N THR A 19 25.79 15.18 -3.38
CA THR A 19 24.61 14.66 -2.68
C THR A 19 24.00 13.55 -3.54
N LEU A 20 24.42 12.32 -3.29
CA LEU A 20 23.76 11.11 -3.75
C LEU A 20 22.54 10.91 -2.85
N VAL A 21 21.37 11.39 -3.28
CA VAL A 21 20.11 11.05 -2.63
C VAL A 21 19.72 9.65 -3.10
N ALA A 22 20.15 8.64 -2.35
CA ALA A 22 19.64 7.29 -2.48
C ALA A 22 18.25 7.24 -1.84
N LEU A 23 17.20 7.34 -2.66
CA LEU A 23 15.85 6.98 -2.24
C LEU A 23 15.79 5.45 -2.21
N THR A 24 15.92 4.86 -1.03
CA THR A 24 15.53 3.46 -0.81
C THR A 24 14.20 3.47 -0.07
N VAL A 25 13.12 3.29 -0.83
CA VAL A 25 11.81 2.97 -0.27
C VAL A 25 11.79 1.44 -0.17
N PHE A 26 11.87 0.89 1.04
CA PHE A 26 11.68 -0.53 1.26
C PHE A 26 10.20 -0.85 1.14
N ALA A 27 9.85 -1.55 0.06
CA ALA A 27 8.55 -2.16 -0.09
C ALA A 27 8.44 -3.29 0.95
N GLN A 28 7.46 -3.18 1.85
CA GLN A 28 6.75 -4.39 2.24
C GLN A 28 6.17 -5.01 0.96
N ALA A 29 6.04 -6.33 0.94
CA ALA A 29 5.84 -7.15 -0.24
C ALA A 29 4.54 -6.85 -1.04
N ASP A 30 4.45 -5.68 -1.66
CA ASP A 30 3.31 -5.21 -2.46
C ASP A 30 3.09 -6.19 -3.61
N GLY A 31 1.94 -6.87 -3.58
CA GLY A 31 1.54 -7.85 -4.58
C GLY A 31 1.96 -9.30 -4.29
N GLN A 32 2.66 -9.59 -3.18
CA GLN A 32 2.98 -10.96 -2.76
C GLN A 32 2.01 -11.47 -1.69
N GLY A 33 1.88 -12.78 -1.55
CA GLY A 33 1.24 -13.39 -0.38
C GLY A 33 2.26 -13.71 0.71
N LEU A 34 1.85 -13.64 1.97
CA LEU A 34 2.68 -13.95 3.14
C LEU A 34 2.26 -15.28 3.75
N VAL A 35 3.22 -16.18 3.98
CA VAL A 35 2.97 -17.52 4.54
C VAL A 35 3.89 -17.75 5.73
N ARG A 36 3.34 -18.20 6.86
CA ARG A 36 4.12 -18.61 8.03
C ARG A 36 3.84 -20.06 8.38
N PHE A 37 4.88 -20.84 8.64
CA PHE A 37 4.79 -22.24 9.02
C PHE A 37 4.91 -22.40 10.54
N VAL A 38 4.11 -23.31 11.08
CA VAL A 38 4.08 -23.65 12.50
C VAL A 38 4.08 -25.17 12.64
N HIS A 39 5.05 -25.69 13.39
CA HIS A 39 5.15 -27.12 13.69
C HIS A 39 4.82 -27.34 15.17
N VAL A 40 3.70 -27.98 15.47
CA VAL A 40 3.24 -28.28 16.83
C VAL A 40 2.74 -29.71 16.97
N ILE A 41 3.21 -30.62 16.11
CA ILE A 41 2.91 -32.05 16.25
C ILE A 41 3.61 -32.56 17.50
N ALA A 42 2.81 -32.99 18.49
CA ALA A 42 3.33 -33.44 19.77
C ALA A 42 4.23 -34.68 19.62
N GLY A 43 5.49 -34.57 20.07
CA GLY A 43 6.45 -35.67 20.06
C GLY A 43 7.05 -36.02 18.70
N ALA A 44 6.84 -35.19 17.68
CA ALA A 44 7.52 -35.32 16.39
C ALA A 44 8.97 -34.81 16.46
N ASP A 45 9.77 -35.16 15.46
CA ASP A 45 11.11 -34.59 15.23
C ASP A 45 11.00 -33.24 14.49
N ALA A 46 12.13 -32.53 14.37
CA ALA A 46 12.21 -31.31 13.57
C ALA A 46 12.01 -31.60 12.07
N ILE A 47 11.51 -30.60 11.33
CA ILE A 47 11.16 -30.74 9.92
C ILE A 47 11.84 -29.66 9.06
N ASP A 48 12.16 -30.01 7.82
CA ASP A 48 12.54 -29.03 6.79
C ASP A 48 11.35 -28.78 5.85
N VAL A 49 11.17 -27.53 5.46
CA VAL A 49 10.08 -27.12 4.56
C VAL A 49 10.67 -26.61 3.26
N TYR A 50 10.31 -27.26 2.16
CA TYR A 50 10.66 -26.88 0.80
C TYR A 50 9.45 -26.29 0.09
N THR A 51 9.65 -25.19 -0.64
CA THR A 51 8.64 -24.58 -1.51
C THR A 51 9.13 -24.63 -2.95
N ASP A 52 8.35 -25.23 -3.84
CA ASP A 52 8.71 -25.51 -5.24
C ASP A 52 10.09 -26.19 -5.38
N GLY A 53 10.42 -27.02 -4.39
CA GLY A 53 11.67 -27.75 -4.28
C GLY A 53 12.85 -26.96 -3.69
N GLN A 54 12.72 -25.66 -3.40
CA GLN A 54 13.75 -24.87 -2.71
C GLN A 54 13.59 -24.93 -1.19
N LEU A 55 14.68 -25.18 -0.45
CA LEU A 55 14.67 -25.13 1.01
C LEU A 55 14.25 -23.73 1.48
N THR A 56 13.10 -23.65 2.15
CA THR A 56 12.47 -22.41 2.61
C THR A 56 12.64 -22.22 4.11
N ILE A 57 12.43 -23.29 4.88
CA ILE A 57 12.67 -23.33 6.33
C ILE A 57 13.54 -24.54 6.61
N ASP A 58 14.65 -24.30 7.30
CA ASP A 58 15.60 -25.29 7.78
C ASP A 58 15.37 -25.53 9.28
N ASN A 59 15.32 -26.81 9.67
CA ASN A 59 15.23 -27.29 11.04
C ASN A 59 14.12 -26.62 11.88
N LEU A 60 12.86 -26.64 11.40
CA LEU A 60 11.71 -26.17 12.16
C LEU A 60 11.40 -27.17 13.29
N GLU A 61 11.80 -26.86 14.51
CA GLU A 61 11.58 -27.69 15.69
C GLU A 61 10.09 -27.80 16.08
N PRO A 62 9.67 -28.85 16.80
CA PRO A 62 8.35 -28.91 17.42
C PRO A 62 8.15 -27.76 18.43
N GLY A 63 7.04 -27.05 18.32
CA GLY A 63 6.78 -25.77 18.99
C GLY A 63 7.30 -24.55 18.22
N GLY A 64 8.05 -24.77 17.12
CA GLY A 64 8.66 -23.76 16.28
C GLY A 64 7.68 -23.02 15.40
N VAL A 65 7.97 -21.75 15.15
CA VAL A 65 7.17 -20.82 14.36
C VAL A 65 8.12 -20.05 13.46
N SER A 66 7.92 -20.12 12.15
CA SER A 66 8.73 -19.35 11.21
C SER A 66 8.37 -17.85 11.24
N GLY A 67 9.20 -17.03 10.59
CA GLY A 67 8.77 -15.73 10.10
C GLY A 67 7.71 -15.85 8.98
N PHE A 68 7.15 -14.72 8.55
CA PHE A 68 6.39 -14.68 7.31
C PHE A 68 7.35 -14.75 6.10
N ILE A 69 7.04 -15.64 5.19
CA ILE A 69 7.73 -15.88 3.93
C ILE A 69 6.91 -15.21 2.83
N ALA A 70 7.53 -14.29 2.10
CA ALA A 70 6.92 -13.66 0.94
C ALA A 70 6.97 -14.59 -0.26
N MET A 71 5.80 -14.82 -0.87
CA MET A 71 5.59 -15.75 -1.97
C MET A 71 4.82 -15.07 -3.10
N GLN A 72 5.07 -15.49 -4.34
CA GLN A 72 4.26 -15.02 -5.45
C GLN A 72 2.80 -15.50 -5.27
N PRO A 73 1.80 -14.76 -5.76
CA PRO A 73 0.43 -15.25 -5.75
C PRO A 73 0.26 -16.46 -6.68
N GLY A 74 -0.50 -17.45 -6.25
CA GLY A 74 -0.81 -18.64 -7.05
C GLY A 74 -0.39 -19.94 -6.38
N ALA A 75 -0.43 -21.03 -7.15
CA ALA A 75 -0.18 -22.37 -6.63
C ALA A 75 1.33 -22.61 -6.40
N HIS A 76 1.67 -23.06 -5.20
CA HIS A 76 3.00 -23.46 -4.78
C HIS A 76 2.95 -24.87 -4.19
N THR A 77 3.94 -25.70 -4.52
CA THR A 77 4.09 -27.03 -3.91
C THR A 77 4.95 -26.91 -2.66
N VAL A 78 4.39 -27.30 -1.51
CA VAL A 78 5.11 -27.40 -0.24
C VAL A 78 5.41 -28.87 0.03
N THR A 79 6.70 -29.20 0.10
CA THR A 79 7.19 -30.54 0.43
C THR A 79 7.87 -30.47 1.79
N VAL A 80 7.56 -31.39 2.69
CA VAL A 80 8.15 -31.43 4.03
C VAL A 80 8.93 -32.72 4.22
N THR A 81 10.14 -32.60 4.76
CA THR A 81 10.99 -33.73 5.13
C THR A 81 11.27 -33.71 6.63
N GLU A 82 11.76 -34.83 7.16
CA GLU A 82 12.46 -34.83 8.45
C GLU A 82 13.73 -33.98 8.31
N ALA A 83 14.07 -33.19 9.34
CA ALA A 83 15.27 -32.36 9.32
C ALA A 83 16.54 -33.22 9.09
N ASP A 84 17.51 -32.68 8.37
CA ASP A 84 18.76 -33.36 7.98
C ASP A 84 18.54 -34.66 7.15
N SER A 85 17.35 -34.82 6.56
CA SER A 85 16.95 -36.01 5.81
C SER A 85 16.23 -35.62 4.51
N THR A 86 16.44 -36.40 3.46
CA THR A 86 15.71 -36.23 2.19
C THR A 86 14.39 -37.02 2.15
N THR A 87 14.00 -37.63 3.27
CA THR A 87 12.79 -38.43 3.37
C THR A 87 11.56 -37.52 3.41
N VAL A 88 10.81 -37.48 2.31
CA VAL A 88 9.54 -36.74 2.24
C VAL A 88 8.52 -37.37 3.18
N LEU A 89 8.05 -36.58 4.14
CA LEU A 89 6.99 -36.92 5.07
C LEU A 89 5.61 -36.70 4.43
N TRP A 90 5.41 -35.52 3.83
CA TRP A 90 4.23 -35.21 3.03
C TRP A 90 4.50 -34.10 2.01
N GLU A 91 3.54 -33.93 1.10
CA GLU A 91 3.52 -32.86 0.11
C GLU A 91 2.09 -32.31 -0.01
N GLN A 92 1.96 -30.99 -0.13
CA GLN A 92 0.68 -30.33 -0.35
C GLN A 92 0.82 -29.09 -1.22
N THR A 93 -0.25 -28.72 -1.93
CA THR A 93 -0.30 -27.46 -2.67
C THR A 93 -0.95 -26.38 -1.82
N ILE A 94 -0.33 -25.21 -1.76
CA ILE A 94 -0.91 -23.99 -1.17
C ILE A 94 -1.13 -22.93 -2.24
N ASN A 95 -2.06 -22.01 -1.99
CA ASN A 95 -2.43 -20.96 -2.94
C ASN A 95 -2.48 -19.58 -2.24
N PRO A 96 -1.33 -19.02 -1.82
CA PRO A 96 -1.29 -17.67 -1.28
C PRO A 96 -1.83 -16.66 -2.30
N ALA A 97 -2.68 -15.73 -1.83
CA ALA A 97 -3.20 -14.64 -2.64
C ALA A 97 -2.37 -13.36 -2.41
N ALA A 98 -2.32 -12.49 -3.41
CA ALA A 98 -1.65 -11.19 -3.31
C ALA A 98 -2.19 -10.40 -2.11
N ASN A 99 -1.29 -9.79 -1.34
CA ASN A 99 -1.60 -8.95 -0.19
C ASN A 99 -2.41 -9.65 0.92
N THR A 100 -2.33 -10.99 1.00
CA THR A 100 -2.93 -11.78 2.07
C THR A 100 -1.86 -12.43 2.94
N ALA A 101 -2.19 -12.73 4.18
CA ALA A 101 -1.31 -13.44 5.10
C ALA A 101 -1.97 -14.73 5.59
N GLN A 102 -1.19 -15.81 5.70
CA GLN A 102 -1.67 -17.13 6.07
C GLN A 102 -0.72 -17.79 7.09
N THR A 103 -1.31 -18.43 8.10
CA THR A 103 -0.61 -19.26 9.09
C THR A 103 -0.94 -20.72 8.81
N LEU A 104 0.11 -21.51 8.55
CA LEU A 104 0.06 -22.92 8.19
C LEU A 104 0.50 -23.75 9.39
N VAL A 105 -0.40 -24.53 9.98
CA VAL A 105 -0.17 -25.25 11.23
C VAL A 105 -0.17 -26.75 11.01
N ALA A 106 0.97 -27.40 11.26
CA ALA A 106 1.09 -28.84 11.36
C ALA A 106 0.87 -29.25 12.82
N ALA A 107 -0.26 -29.87 13.12
CA ALA A 107 -0.69 -30.17 14.50
C ALA A 107 -1.05 -31.64 14.77
N THR A 108 -1.16 -32.45 13.72
CA THR A 108 -1.51 -33.88 13.81
C THR A 108 -0.69 -34.68 12.80
N SER A 109 -0.43 -35.95 13.12
CA SER A 109 0.18 -36.90 12.18
C SER A 109 -0.84 -37.61 11.29
N GLU A 110 -2.14 -37.44 11.55
CA GLU A 110 -3.23 -38.08 10.81
C GLU A 110 -4.40 -37.09 10.58
N PRO A 111 -4.58 -36.55 9.36
CA PRO A 111 -3.61 -36.56 8.26
C PRO A 111 -2.40 -35.68 8.57
N LEU A 112 -1.22 -36.05 8.06
CA LEU A 112 -0.03 -35.21 8.14
C LEU A 112 -0.14 -34.10 7.07
N GLU A 113 -0.50 -32.90 7.50
CA GLU A 113 -0.66 -31.72 6.65
C GLU A 113 -0.53 -30.41 7.45
N PHE A 114 -0.28 -29.31 6.76
CA PHE A 114 -0.52 -27.96 7.27
C PHE A 114 -1.98 -27.58 7.10
N GLN A 115 -2.65 -27.27 8.20
CA GLN A 115 -3.92 -26.57 8.20
C GLN A 115 -3.70 -25.09 7.92
N VAL A 116 -4.45 -24.54 6.97
CA VAL A 116 -4.29 -23.15 6.51
C VAL A 116 -5.30 -22.24 7.19
N PHE A 117 -4.81 -21.24 7.90
CA PHE A 117 -5.62 -20.19 8.53
C PHE A 117 -5.29 -18.84 7.92
N GLN A 118 -6.30 -18.01 7.64
CA GLN A 118 -6.08 -16.65 7.15
C GLN A 118 -5.81 -15.71 8.32
N ASP A 119 -4.75 -14.92 8.22
CA ASP A 119 -4.41 -13.86 9.16
C ASP A 119 -5.08 -12.54 8.72
N ASP A 120 -5.67 -11.82 9.67
CA ASP A 120 -6.13 -10.44 9.46
C ASP A 120 -5.09 -9.46 10.01
N LEU A 121 -4.25 -8.96 9.11
CA LEU A 121 -3.20 -7.98 9.41
C LEU A 121 -3.59 -6.55 9.03
N ALA A 122 -4.89 -6.25 8.87
CA ALA A 122 -5.33 -4.89 8.59
C ALA A 122 -4.83 -3.89 9.67
N PRO A 123 -4.59 -2.61 9.31
CA PRO A 123 -4.07 -1.62 10.25
C PRO A 123 -4.96 -1.44 11.49
N LEU A 124 -4.32 -1.27 12.66
CA LEU A 124 -4.98 -1.06 13.94
C LEU A 124 -4.99 0.41 14.35
N ARG A 125 -5.89 0.74 15.29
CA ARG A 125 -5.87 2.04 15.97
C ARG A 125 -4.64 2.11 16.90
N PRO A 126 -4.06 3.31 17.10
CA PRO A 126 -3.03 3.50 18.12
C PRO A 126 -3.49 2.95 19.48
N GLY A 127 -2.61 2.20 20.15
CA GLY A 127 -2.90 1.58 21.45
C GLY A 127 -3.80 0.35 21.42
N SER A 128 -4.22 -0.12 20.24
CA SER A 128 -5.00 -1.35 20.09
C SER A 128 -4.14 -2.49 19.57
N THR A 129 -4.54 -3.70 19.93
CA THR A 129 -3.98 -4.97 19.50
C THR A 129 -5.09 -5.86 18.96
N ARG A 130 -4.78 -6.78 18.06
CA ARG A 130 -5.75 -7.74 17.54
C ARG A 130 -5.53 -9.09 18.18
N PHE A 131 -6.52 -9.59 18.90
CA PHE A 131 -6.50 -10.95 19.43
C PHE A 131 -7.20 -11.90 18.47
N THR A 132 -6.81 -13.17 18.44
CA THR A 132 -7.44 -14.28 17.72
C THR A 132 -7.05 -15.58 18.42
N ALA A 133 -7.89 -16.60 18.37
CA ALA A 133 -7.57 -17.93 18.89
C ALA A 133 -7.72 -18.99 17.79
N ILE A 134 -6.78 -19.93 17.74
CA ILE A 134 -6.83 -21.12 16.89
C ILE A 134 -6.76 -22.35 17.77
N HIS A 135 -7.67 -23.29 17.56
CA HIS A 135 -7.63 -24.58 18.25
C HIS A 135 -7.02 -25.66 17.34
N ALA A 136 -5.77 -25.97 17.62
CA ALA A 136 -4.94 -26.96 16.93
C ALA A 136 -4.56 -28.14 17.85
N LEU A 137 -5.46 -28.53 18.76
CA LEU A 137 -5.29 -29.67 19.66
C LEU A 137 -6.21 -30.81 19.17
N PRO A 138 -5.70 -31.80 18.41
CA PRO A 138 -6.51 -32.74 17.61
C PRO A 138 -7.47 -33.61 18.41
N ASP A 139 -7.06 -34.05 19.60
CA ASP A 139 -7.87 -34.89 20.49
C ASP A 139 -8.44 -34.10 21.69
N GLY A 140 -8.50 -32.77 21.57
CA GLY A 140 -8.98 -31.87 22.61
C GLY A 140 -10.51 -31.79 22.69
N PRO A 141 -11.07 -31.41 23.86
CA PRO A 141 -12.47 -31.02 23.94
C PRO A 141 -12.72 -29.73 23.15
N VAL A 142 -13.97 -29.40 22.84
CA VAL A 142 -14.33 -28.02 22.46
C VAL A 142 -13.95 -27.10 23.62
N VAL A 143 -13.28 -25.98 23.33
CA VAL A 143 -12.71 -25.11 24.36
C VAL A 143 -13.33 -23.71 24.37
N ASP A 144 -13.30 -23.09 25.55
CA ASP A 144 -13.41 -21.65 25.70
C ASP A 144 -12.04 -21.08 26.09
N VAL A 145 -11.72 -19.89 25.59
CA VAL A 145 -10.64 -19.06 26.13
C VAL A 145 -11.30 -18.11 27.12
N ILE A 146 -10.83 -18.10 28.37
CA ILE A 146 -11.42 -17.32 29.46
C ILE A 146 -10.37 -16.45 30.13
N LEU A 147 -10.81 -15.39 30.80
CA LEU A 147 -9.97 -14.61 31.72
C LEU A 147 -9.84 -15.30 33.08
N SER A 148 -8.86 -14.87 33.87
CA SER A 148 -8.67 -15.35 35.25
C SER A 148 -9.85 -15.06 36.19
N ASP A 149 -10.73 -14.12 35.84
CA ASP A 149 -11.99 -13.86 36.54
C ASP A 149 -13.16 -14.76 36.07
N GLY A 150 -12.92 -15.66 35.12
CA GLY A 150 -13.89 -16.63 34.60
C GLY A 150 -14.74 -16.12 33.44
N ARG A 151 -14.58 -14.86 32.99
CA ARG A 151 -15.32 -14.34 31.83
C ARG A 151 -14.81 -14.99 30.54
N PRO A 152 -15.69 -15.51 29.67
CA PRO A 152 -15.27 -16.04 28.38
C PRO A 152 -14.93 -14.94 27.40
N VAL A 153 -13.82 -15.13 26.70
CA VAL A 153 -13.27 -14.29 25.63
C VAL A 153 -13.61 -14.88 24.26
N VAL A 154 -13.36 -16.18 24.12
CA VAL A 154 -13.75 -17.00 22.98
C VAL A 154 -14.56 -18.17 23.53
N SER A 155 -15.72 -18.45 22.96
CA SER A 155 -16.58 -19.55 23.40
C SER A 155 -16.82 -20.55 22.28
N GLY A 156 -16.80 -21.84 22.63
CA GLY A 156 -17.20 -22.94 21.75
C GLY A 156 -16.24 -23.15 20.58
N LEU A 157 -14.94 -22.90 20.77
CA LEU A 157 -13.93 -23.08 19.75
C LEU A 157 -13.70 -24.57 19.50
N ASN A 158 -13.96 -25.05 18.28
CA ASN A 158 -13.73 -26.45 17.92
C ASN A 158 -12.33 -26.62 17.31
N TYR A 159 -11.82 -27.84 17.32
CA TYR A 159 -10.58 -28.18 16.61
C TYR A 159 -10.64 -27.77 15.12
N GLY A 160 -9.53 -27.23 14.62
CA GLY A 160 -9.38 -26.73 13.25
C GLY A 160 -10.11 -25.42 12.98
N GLN A 161 -10.62 -24.74 14.02
CA GLN A 161 -11.27 -23.44 13.87
C GLN A 161 -10.39 -22.28 14.33
N ILE A 162 -10.61 -21.15 13.65
CA ILE A 162 -10.16 -19.82 14.04
C ILE A 162 -11.37 -19.05 14.59
N TYR A 163 -11.17 -18.28 15.66
CA TYR A 163 -12.21 -17.42 16.22
C TYR A 163 -11.62 -16.16 16.84
N GLY A 164 -12.44 -15.12 16.95
CA GLY A 164 -12.19 -14.03 17.87
C GLY A 164 -11.21 -12.98 17.38
N THR A 165 -11.23 -12.62 16.08
CA THR A 165 -10.54 -11.44 15.54
C THR A 165 -11.07 -10.16 16.19
N LEU A 166 -10.54 -9.86 17.37
CA LEU A 166 -11.04 -8.87 18.31
C LEU A 166 -9.97 -7.78 18.45
N ASP A 167 -10.31 -6.55 18.08
CA ASP A 167 -9.46 -5.41 18.36
C ASP A 167 -9.71 -4.96 19.81
N ILE A 168 -8.71 -5.15 20.68
CA ILE A 168 -8.79 -4.87 22.12
C ILE A 168 -7.65 -3.91 22.54
N PRO A 169 -7.73 -3.26 23.71
CA PRO A 169 -6.64 -2.45 24.22
C PRO A 169 -5.34 -3.26 24.36
N ALA A 170 -4.21 -2.66 24.01
CA ALA A 170 -2.89 -3.25 24.25
C ALA A 170 -2.54 -3.20 25.73
N MET A 171 -2.53 -4.37 26.38
CA MET A 171 -2.20 -4.55 27.78
C MET A 171 -1.93 -6.04 28.07
N SER A 172 -1.55 -6.37 29.31
CA SER A 172 -1.46 -7.76 29.75
C SER A 172 -2.84 -8.35 30.05
N TYR A 173 -3.12 -9.52 29.49
CA TYR A 173 -4.33 -10.31 29.78
C TYR A 173 -3.94 -11.67 30.34
N GLU A 174 -4.55 -12.05 31.45
CA GLU A 174 -4.36 -13.37 32.05
C GLU A 174 -5.41 -14.34 31.48
N LEU A 175 -4.98 -15.21 30.56
CA LEU A 175 -5.85 -16.09 29.79
C LEU A 175 -5.67 -17.54 30.21
N ALA A 176 -6.77 -18.28 30.29
CA ALA A 176 -6.81 -19.72 30.47
C ALA A 176 -7.62 -20.38 29.34
N VAL A 177 -7.38 -21.67 29.12
CA VAL A 177 -8.18 -22.49 28.20
C VAL A 177 -8.91 -23.54 29.02
N VAL A 178 -10.24 -23.59 28.89
CA VAL A 178 -11.13 -24.51 29.60
C VAL A 178 -11.98 -25.30 28.61
N PRO A 179 -12.49 -26.48 28.96
CA PRO A 179 -13.56 -27.11 28.19
C PRO A 179 -14.78 -26.19 28.09
N SER A 180 -15.48 -26.20 26.97
CA SER A 180 -16.52 -25.21 26.68
C SER A 180 -17.65 -25.22 27.72
N GLY A 181 -17.98 -24.04 28.25
CA GLY A 181 -18.98 -23.84 29.30
C GLY A 181 -18.50 -24.15 30.72
N GLU A 182 -17.24 -24.57 30.92
CA GLU A 182 -16.65 -24.81 32.23
C GLU A 182 -15.94 -23.57 32.80
N GLY A 183 -15.66 -23.60 34.11
CA GLY A 183 -14.92 -22.53 34.80
C GLY A 183 -13.42 -22.80 34.93
N LEU A 184 -12.69 -21.83 35.52
CA LEU A 184 -11.24 -21.88 35.67
C LEU A 184 -10.71 -23.12 36.43
N ASP A 185 -11.50 -23.69 37.35
CA ASP A 185 -11.15 -24.92 38.08
C ASP A 185 -10.99 -26.15 37.14
N SER A 186 -11.54 -26.07 35.93
CA SER A 186 -11.47 -27.11 34.90
C SER A 186 -10.44 -26.77 33.80
N ALA A 187 -9.54 -25.80 34.02
CA ALA A 187 -8.56 -25.37 33.03
C ALA A 187 -7.68 -26.53 32.54
N ILE A 188 -7.63 -26.68 31.22
CA ILE A 188 -6.69 -27.57 30.54
C ILE A 188 -5.38 -26.84 30.24
N VAL A 189 -5.43 -25.52 29.98
CA VAL A 189 -4.26 -24.64 30.01
C VAL A 189 -4.49 -23.61 31.11
N ALA A 190 -3.58 -23.57 32.08
CA ALA A 190 -3.69 -22.69 33.25
C ALA A 190 -3.66 -21.20 32.86
N ALA A 191 -4.29 -20.37 33.70
CA ALA A 191 -4.25 -18.93 33.57
C ALA A 191 -2.80 -18.43 33.53
N THR A 192 -2.45 -17.76 32.43
CA THR A 192 -1.10 -17.25 32.16
C THR A 192 -1.20 -15.81 31.65
N PRO A 193 -0.35 -14.88 32.12
CA PRO A 193 -0.33 -13.52 31.60
C PRO A 193 0.30 -13.47 30.20
N TYR A 194 -0.43 -12.87 29.25
CA TYR A 194 0.04 -12.57 27.91
C TYR A 194 0.11 -11.06 27.73
N GLY A 195 1.31 -10.52 27.51
CA GLY A 195 1.48 -9.12 27.10
C GLY A 195 1.04 -8.95 25.66
N LEU A 196 -0.10 -8.28 25.42
CA LEU A 196 -0.58 -8.00 24.08
C LEU A 196 -0.21 -6.56 23.70
N HIS A 197 0.57 -6.41 22.63
CA HIS A 197 1.23 -5.18 22.23
C HIS A 197 0.44 -4.45 21.14
N ALA A 198 0.52 -3.12 21.14
CA ALA A 198 -0.18 -2.28 20.18
C ALA A 198 0.37 -2.49 18.75
N GLY A 199 -0.51 -2.43 17.75
CA GLY A 199 -0.12 -2.61 16.33
C GLY A 199 0.29 -4.04 15.97
N ILE A 200 0.05 -5.01 16.86
CA ILE A 200 0.35 -6.43 16.66
C ILE A 200 -0.94 -7.23 16.60
N SER A 201 -0.99 -8.21 15.70
CA SER A 201 -1.95 -9.31 15.70
C SER A 201 -1.38 -10.49 16.47
N HIS A 202 -2.10 -10.91 17.50
CA HIS A 202 -1.79 -11.99 18.41
C HIS A 202 -2.75 -13.15 18.21
N ILE A 203 -2.20 -14.30 17.84
CA ILE A 203 -2.95 -15.54 17.72
C ILE A 203 -2.58 -16.45 18.89
N LEU A 204 -3.53 -16.75 19.77
CA LEU A 204 -3.39 -17.80 20.76
C LEU A 204 -3.63 -19.16 20.09
N LEU A 205 -2.54 -19.87 19.80
CA LEU A 205 -2.57 -21.21 19.24
C LEU A 205 -2.64 -22.24 20.36
N ILE A 206 -3.76 -22.97 20.46
CA ILE A 206 -3.98 -24.03 21.44
C ILE A 206 -3.59 -25.36 20.81
N HIS A 207 -2.53 -26.00 21.28
CA HIS A 207 -1.91 -27.17 20.65
C HIS A 207 -1.42 -28.20 21.68
N GLY A 208 -0.64 -29.18 21.25
CA GLY A 208 -0.10 -30.25 22.08
C GLY A 208 -0.91 -31.54 21.99
N SER A 209 -0.99 -32.28 23.11
CA SER A 209 -1.77 -33.53 23.21
C SER A 209 -2.84 -33.42 24.28
N ALA A 210 -3.83 -34.30 24.28
CA ALA A 210 -4.89 -34.29 25.30
C ALA A 210 -4.33 -34.41 26.74
N ASP A 211 -3.19 -35.08 26.92
CA ASP A 211 -2.52 -35.24 28.21
C ASP A 211 -1.57 -34.09 28.56
N ALA A 212 -1.13 -33.32 27.57
CA ALA A 212 -0.23 -32.18 27.71
C ALA A 212 -0.64 -31.03 26.77
N PRO A 213 -1.80 -30.40 27.00
CA PRO A 213 -2.25 -29.27 26.22
C PRO A 213 -1.38 -28.03 26.51
N GLN A 214 -1.15 -27.23 25.48
CA GLN A 214 -0.34 -26.03 25.53
C GLN A 214 -1.01 -24.87 24.79
N ALA A 215 -0.60 -23.65 25.09
CA ALA A 215 -1.01 -22.47 24.33
C ALA A 215 0.20 -21.58 24.04
N THR A 216 0.45 -21.31 22.76
CA THR A 216 1.54 -20.44 22.28
C THR A 216 0.96 -19.18 21.66
N LEU A 217 1.54 -18.03 21.96
CA LEU A 217 1.17 -16.76 21.34
C LEU A 217 2.00 -16.52 20.08
N LEU A 218 1.34 -16.45 18.93
CA LEU A 218 1.97 -16.06 17.66
C LEU A 218 1.78 -14.56 17.46
N ASN A 219 2.84 -13.86 17.06
CA ASN A 219 2.83 -12.41 16.89
C ASN A 219 3.05 -12.06 15.42
N ALA A 220 2.29 -11.10 14.90
CA ALA A 220 2.45 -10.59 13.55
C ALA A 220 2.23 -9.06 13.57
N PRO A 221 3.15 -8.24 13.04
CA PRO A 221 2.88 -6.82 12.90
C PRO A 221 1.70 -6.61 11.96
N THR A 222 0.78 -5.71 12.33
CA THR A 222 -0.28 -5.29 11.41
C THR A 222 0.28 -4.33 10.38
N GLN A 223 -0.39 -4.24 9.23
CA GLN A 223 -0.09 -3.28 8.19
C GLN A 223 -0.08 -1.86 8.75
N ALA A 224 0.84 -1.06 8.22
CA ALA A 224 1.00 0.32 8.64
C ALA A 224 -0.01 1.23 7.93
N GLN A 225 -0.35 2.35 8.58
CA GLN A 225 -1.03 3.46 7.89
C GLN A 225 -0.01 4.24 7.05
N ASP A 226 -0.48 4.94 6.01
CA ASP A 226 0.40 5.77 5.17
C ASP A 226 1.20 6.78 6.00
N GLY A 227 2.52 6.80 5.80
CA GLY A 227 3.43 7.72 6.51
C GLY A 227 3.80 7.32 7.94
N ALA A 228 3.43 6.12 8.39
CA ALA A 228 3.87 5.55 9.67
C ALA A 228 5.38 5.26 9.68
N GLY A 229 5.98 5.30 10.87
CA GLY A 229 7.25 4.61 11.15
C GLY A 229 7.01 3.33 11.94
N PHE A 230 8.08 2.63 12.28
CA PHE A 230 8.03 1.32 12.93
C PHE A 230 8.87 1.33 14.19
N VAL A 231 8.27 0.96 15.32
CA VAL A 231 8.94 0.98 16.62
C VAL A 231 8.97 -0.41 17.22
N ARG A 232 10.13 -0.78 17.78
CA ARG A 232 10.27 -1.90 18.70
C ARG A 232 10.85 -1.40 20.02
N VAL A 233 10.44 -2.02 21.13
CA VAL A 233 11.03 -1.77 22.44
C VAL A 233 11.77 -3.02 22.94
N ILE A 234 12.98 -2.81 23.45
CA ILE A 234 13.83 -3.85 24.05
C ILE A 234 14.09 -3.47 25.51
N HIS A 235 13.86 -4.41 26.42
CA HIS A 235 14.31 -4.28 27.80
C HIS A 235 15.71 -4.88 27.95
N ALA A 236 16.71 -4.02 28.17
CA ALA A 236 18.13 -4.36 28.24
C ALA A 236 18.73 -4.14 29.63
N ILE A 237 17.92 -4.29 30.70
CA ILE A 237 18.40 -4.28 32.09
C ILE A 237 18.44 -5.73 32.60
N PRO A 238 19.63 -6.36 32.67
CA PRO A 238 19.76 -7.70 33.23
C PRO A 238 19.19 -7.81 34.65
N GLY A 239 18.43 -8.87 34.90
CA GLY A 239 17.78 -9.11 36.20
C GLY A 239 16.68 -8.11 36.59
N GLY A 240 16.29 -7.21 35.69
CA GLY A 240 15.19 -6.25 35.91
C GLY A 240 13.81 -6.90 35.91
N ASP A 241 12.86 -6.30 36.64
CA ASP A 241 11.44 -6.67 36.55
C ASP A 241 10.90 -6.32 35.14
N PRO A 242 9.95 -7.12 34.58
CA PRO A 242 9.31 -6.79 33.30
C PRO A 242 8.72 -5.38 33.28
N VAL A 243 8.70 -4.75 32.10
CA VAL A 243 8.27 -3.36 31.96
C VAL A 243 7.02 -3.19 31.08
N ASP A 244 6.19 -2.22 31.45
CA ASP A 244 5.14 -1.67 30.60
C ASP A 244 5.65 -0.37 29.96
N VAL A 245 5.33 -0.20 28.68
CA VAL A 245 5.78 0.91 27.85
C VAL A 245 4.56 1.58 27.24
N ALA A 246 4.48 2.89 27.37
CA ALA A 246 3.46 3.71 26.74
C ALA A 246 4.09 4.76 25.82
N LEU A 247 3.44 5.00 24.69
CA LEU A 247 3.74 6.08 23.75
C LEU A 247 2.62 7.12 23.84
N ASP A 248 2.98 8.38 24.09
CA ASP A 248 2.05 9.50 24.25
C ASP A 248 0.96 9.25 25.30
N GLY A 249 1.32 8.53 26.36
CA GLY A 249 0.42 8.12 27.44
C GLY A 249 -0.51 6.96 27.09
N THR A 250 -0.43 6.39 25.88
CA THR A 250 -1.19 5.23 25.43
C THR A 250 -0.35 3.95 25.53
N GLY A 251 -0.91 2.86 26.06
CA GLY A 251 -0.21 1.58 26.17
C GLY A 251 0.31 1.09 24.82
N PHE A 252 1.59 0.75 24.75
CA PHE A 252 2.27 0.30 23.54
C PHE A 252 2.77 -1.14 23.68
N ALA A 253 3.52 -1.43 24.73
CA ALA A 253 3.97 -2.78 25.03
C ALA A 253 3.78 -3.08 26.52
N SER A 254 3.32 -4.29 26.87
CA SER A 254 3.09 -4.67 28.26
C SER A 254 3.87 -5.93 28.61
N GLY A 255 4.41 -5.98 29.83
CA GLY A 255 5.15 -7.13 30.35
C GLY A 255 6.41 -7.47 29.56
N VAL A 256 7.12 -6.48 28.99
CA VAL A 256 8.36 -6.70 28.23
C VAL A 256 9.46 -7.15 29.19
N ALA A 257 9.82 -8.43 29.14
CA ALA A 257 10.92 -9.00 29.91
C ALA A 257 12.29 -8.65 29.30
N PHE A 258 13.35 -8.83 30.09
CA PHE A 258 14.74 -8.73 29.62
C PHE A 258 14.96 -9.55 28.35
N GLY A 259 15.72 -9.00 27.41
CA GLY A 259 16.03 -9.65 26.13
C GLY A 259 15.08 -9.29 24.98
N GLY A 260 13.91 -8.72 25.28
CA GLY A 260 12.98 -8.23 24.25
C GLY A 260 12.29 -9.34 23.44
N GLU A 261 11.98 -10.48 24.08
CA GLU A 261 11.45 -11.69 23.44
C GLU A 261 10.12 -11.52 22.69
N VAL A 262 9.38 -10.42 22.88
CA VAL A 262 7.94 -10.40 22.58
C VAL A 262 7.52 -9.44 21.46
N ALA A 263 8.19 -8.29 21.29
CA ALA A 263 7.67 -7.22 20.43
C ALA A 263 8.35 -7.17 19.05
N PRO A 264 7.68 -7.57 17.95
CA PRO A 264 8.13 -7.19 16.61
C PRO A 264 7.97 -5.67 16.44
N PHE A 265 8.49 -5.13 15.33
CA PHE A 265 8.29 -3.74 14.99
C PHE A 265 6.80 -3.45 14.73
N ALA A 266 6.21 -2.58 15.53
CA ALA A 266 4.82 -2.15 15.37
C ALA A 266 4.75 -0.80 14.65
N ALA A 267 3.76 -0.64 13.79
CA ALA A 267 3.51 0.63 13.12
C ALA A 267 3.05 1.70 14.12
N VAL A 268 3.68 2.87 14.07
CA VAL A 268 3.33 4.06 14.85
C VAL A 268 3.25 5.27 13.92
N ALA A 269 2.51 6.30 14.30
CA ALA A 269 2.54 7.56 13.55
C ALA A 269 4.00 8.08 13.46
N SER A 270 4.34 8.80 12.39
CA SER A 270 5.62 9.50 12.36
C SER A 270 5.52 10.82 13.15
N GLY A 271 6.63 11.23 13.75
CA GLY A 271 6.71 12.43 14.59
C GLY A 271 7.47 12.20 15.89
N ASP A 272 7.37 13.18 16.79
CA ASP A 272 7.91 13.08 18.14
C ASP A 272 6.91 12.38 19.06
N HIS A 273 7.37 11.38 19.80
CA HIS A 273 6.59 10.61 20.75
C HIS A 273 7.21 10.68 22.14
N THR A 274 6.39 10.93 23.15
CA THR A 274 6.84 10.78 24.54
C THR A 274 6.72 9.31 24.95
N VAL A 275 7.85 8.69 25.25
CA VAL A 275 7.96 7.33 25.75
C VAL A 275 7.97 7.36 27.27
N SER A 276 7.17 6.50 27.90
CA SER A 276 7.23 6.24 29.34
C SER A 276 7.34 4.75 29.62
N VAL A 277 8.24 4.38 30.52
CA VAL A 277 8.52 3.00 30.90
C VAL A 277 8.28 2.85 32.39
N ARG A 278 7.49 1.85 32.77
CA ARG A 278 7.12 1.55 34.15
C ARG A 278 7.36 0.08 34.46
N VAL A 279 7.54 -0.26 35.73
CA VAL A 279 7.50 -1.67 36.16
C VAL A 279 6.11 -2.23 35.87
N ALA A 280 6.05 -3.38 35.19
CA ALA A 280 4.82 -3.95 34.67
C ALA A 280 3.76 -4.15 35.77
N GLY A 281 2.51 -3.77 35.46
CA GLY A 281 1.39 -3.86 36.38
C GLY A 281 1.46 -2.90 37.57
N SER A 282 2.31 -1.87 37.53
CA SER A 282 2.45 -0.87 38.59
C SER A 282 2.58 0.57 38.05
N ASP A 283 2.37 1.56 38.92
CA ASP A 283 2.58 2.97 38.60
C ASP A 283 4.06 3.41 38.78
N THR A 284 4.99 2.48 39.03
CA THR A 284 6.40 2.80 39.27
C THR A 284 7.11 3.13 37.97
N GLU A 285 7.28 4.42 37.69
CA GLU A 285 8.02 4.92 36.52
C GLU A 285 9.53 4.70 36.66
N LEU A 286 10.13 4.09 35.65
CA LEU A 286 11.57 3.84 35.54
C LEU A 286 12.28 4.95 34.76
N VAL A 287 11.71 5.33 33.61
CA VAL A 287 12.27 6.36 32.73
C VAL A 287 11.18 6.92 31.82
N THR A 288 11.32 8.19 31.45
CA THR A 288 10.55 8.85 30.40
C THR A 288 11.47 9.71 29.54
N GLY A 289 11.14 9.85 28.26
CA GLY A 289 11.89 10.66 27.30
C GLY A 289 11.20 10.72 25.94
N ASP A 290 11.61 11.68 25.12
CA ASP A 290 11.04 11.86 23.79
C ASP A 290 11.86 11.10 22.74
N VAL A 291 11.16 10.48 21.79
CA VAL A 291 11.74 9.72 20.68
C VAL A 291 11.10 10.20 19.38
N THR A 292 11.92 10.59 18.42
CA THR A 292 11.47 10.94 17.07
C THR A 292 11.43 9.69 16.19
N VAL A 293 10.33 9.50 15.47
CA VAL A 293 10.14 8.40 14.52
C VAL A 293 9.82 8.97 13.15
N GLY A 294 10.70 8.75 12.16
CA GLY A 294 10.44 9.15 10.78
C GLY A 294 9.50 8.19 10.04
N ALA A 295 8.87 8.69 8.97
CA ALA A 295 8.04 7.85 8.09
C ALA A 295 8.91 6.79 7.41
N GLY A 296 8.51 5.52 7.51
CA GLY A 296 9.24 4.36 7.00
C GLY A 296 10.48 3.97 7.80
N GLU A 297 10.83 4.70 8.86
CA GLU A 297 11.99 4.37 9.70
C GLU A 297 11.67 3.23 10.66
N TYR A 298 12.64 2.34 10.86
CA TYR A 298 12.59 1.29 11.88
C TYR A 298 13.43 1.74 13.06
N VAL A 299 12.80 1.95 14.21
CA VAL A 299 13.40 2.52 15.41
C VAL A 299 13.34 1.50 16.54
N THR A 300 14.49 1.09 17.04
CA THR A 300 14.63 0.29 18.26
C THR A 300 14.83 1.23 19.45
N ILE A 301 13.92 1.15 20.41
CA ILE A 301 14.00 1.82 21.71
C ILE A 301 14.50 0.82 22.74
N ALA A 302 15.73 0.97 23.22
CA ALA A 302 16.31 0.12 24.25
C ALA A 302 16.27 0.81 25.61
N VAL A 303 15.74 0.11 26.63
CA VAL A 303 15.77 0.54 28.04
C VAL A 303 16.95 -0.15 28.71
N ALA A 304 18.02 0.58 29.00
CA ALA A 304 19.29 0.02 29.47
C ALA A 304 19.81 0.75 30.71
N PRO A 305 20.66 0.12 31.54
CA PRO A 305 21.32 0.82 32.64
C PRO A 305 22.41 1.76 32.10
N ALA A 306 22.45 3.00 32.59
CA ALA A 306 23.57 3.90 32.36
C ALA A 306 23.89 4.64 33.68
N GLY A 307 25.09 4.42 34.22
CA GLY A 307 25.50 5.03 35.49
C GLY A 307 24.64 4.62 36.69
N GLY A 308 24.03 3.43 36.64
CA GLY A 308 23.20 2.86 37.72
C GLY A 308 21.72 3.27 37.70
N ALA A 309 21.24 3.91 36.62
CA ALA A 309 19.83 4.24 36.43
C ALA A 309 19.35 3.80 35.02
N PRO A 310 18.05 3.47 34.84
CA PRO A 310 17.46 3.22 33.53
C PRO A 310 17.50 4.46 32.62
N VAL A 311 17.91 4.27 31.36
CA VAL A 311 17.94 5.31 30.32
C VAL A 311 17.36 4.76 29.01
N LEU A 312 16.71 5.62 28.23
CA LEU A 312 16.25 5.31 26.87
C LEU A 312 17.38 5.55 25.87
N HIS A 313 17.68 4.53 25.07
CA HIS A 313 18.54 4.61 23.89
C HIS A 313 17.71 4.34 22.64
N THR A 314 17.96 5.09 21.58
CA THR A 314 17.21 4.98 20.31
C THR A 314 18.17 4.70 19.17
N PHE A 315 17.88 3.67 18.39
CA PHE A 315 18.66 3.28 17.22
C PHE A 315 17.74 3.15 16.02
N THR A 316 18.06 3.85 14.94
CA THR A 316 17.37 3.66 13.66
C THR A 316 18.08 2.55 12.90
N SER A 317 17.35 1.48 12.57
CA SER A 317 17.88 0.35 11.80
C SER A 317 18.01 0.75 10.34
N ASP A 318 19.24 0.70 9.82
CA ASP A 318 19.49 0.80 8.38
C ASP A 318 19.13 -0.53 7.73
N LEU A 319 18.06 -0.52 6.93
CA LEU A 319 17.59 -1.69 6.19
C LEU A 319 18.19 -1.78 4.78
N SER A 320 19.11 -0.89 4.41
CA SER A 320 19.76 -0.93 3.10
C SER A 320 20.56 -2.22 2.91
N GLY A 321 20.13 -2.99 1.92
CA GLY A 321 20.70 -4.30 1.60
C GLY A 321 19.95 -5.50 2.17
N ILE A 322 18.85 -5.32 2.92
CA ILE A 322 17.99 -6.46 3.28
C ILE A 322 17.28 -6.99 2.03
N ALA A 323 17.40 -8.28 1.77
CA ALA A 323 16.80 -8.97 0.63
C ALA A 323 16.68 -10.46 0.93
N ALA A 324 15.89 -11.21 0.17
CA ALA A 324 15.70 -12.64 0.43
C ALA A 324 17.02 -13.45 0.48
N ASP A 325 18.09 -12.98 -0.15
CA ASP A 325 19.43 -13.59 -0.19
C ASP A 325 20.47 -12.89 0.71
N HIS A 326 20.07 -11.90 1.51
CA HIS A 326 20.93 -11.17 2.45
C HIS A 326 20.21 -10.84 3.76
N ALA A 327 20.78 -11.28 4.88
CA ALA A 327 20.37 -10.89 6.22
C ALA A 327 21.09 -9.60 6.63
N LEU A 328 20.49 -8.85 7.56
CA LEU A 328 21.16 -7.74 8.23
C LEU A 328 21.33 -8.07 9.72
N VAL A 329 22.52 -7.77 10.24
CA VAL A 329 22.86 -7.92 11.66
C VAL A 329 23.24 -6.54 12.20
N ASN A 330 22.35 -5.94 12.98
CA ASN A 330 22.61 -4.69 13.69
C ASN A 330 23.19 -4.99 15.07
N VAL A 331 24.43 -4.58 15.29
CA VAL A 331 25.14 -4.74 16.57
C VAL A 331 24.94 -3.48 17.38
N ILE A 332 24.24 -3.56 18.51
CA ILE A 332 23.92 -2.44 19.38
C ILE A 332 24.76 -2.54 20.66
N ASN A 333 25.70 -1.63 20.85
CA ASN A 333 26.55 -1.60 22.03
C ASN A 333 26.02 -0.58 23.06
N LEU A 334 25.32 -1.06 24.09
CA LEU A 334 24.76 -0.25 25.18
C LEU A 334 25.73 -0.07 26.36
N LEU A 335 26.97 -0.57 26.25
CA LEU A 335 27.99 -0.35 27.28
C LEU A 335 28.36 1.13 27.37
N THR A 336 29.01 1.50 28.48
CA THR A 336 29.56 2.84 28.70
C THR A 336 31.09 2.88 28.63
N GLY A 337 31.68 4.08 28.61
CA GLY A 337 33.14 4.26 28.66
C GLY A 337 33.84 4.11 27.32
N ASP A 338 35.00 3.44 27.31
CA ASP A 338 35.84 3.19 26.12
C ASP A 338 35.66 1.79 25.53
N ALA A 339 34.62 1.06 25.96
CA ALA A 339 34.34 -0.27 25.46
C ALA A 339 33.96 -0.27 23.97
N THR A 340 34.49 -1.23 23.22
CA THR A 340 34.10 -1.51 21.83
C THR A 340 33.67 -2.96 21.67
N ALA A 341 32.75 -3.22 20.74
CA ALA A 341 32.27 -4.56 20.43
C ALA A 341 32.50 -4.88 18.94
N SER A 342 32.93 -6.11 18.66
CA SER A 342 33.04 -6.67 17.32
C SER A 342 32.28 -7.99 17.27
N VAL A 343 31.72 -8.34 16.12
CA VAL A 343 31.00 -9.60 15.92
C VAL A 343 31.62 -10.36 14.76
N THR A 344 31.94 -11.62 14.99
CA THR A 344 32.49 -12.55 14.00
C THR A 344 31.68 -13.83 13.99
N LEU A 345 31.42 -14.37 12.80
CA LEU A 345 30.82 -15.68 12.63
C LEU A 345 31.85 -16.79 12.95
N ASP A 346 31.38 -18.01 13.19
CA ASP A 346 32.24 -19.15 13.53
C ASP A 346 33.20 -19.56 12.39
N ASP A 347 32.87 -19.23 11.15
CA ASP A 347 33.73 -19.41 9.97
C ASP A 347 34.84 -18.33 9.86
N GLY A 348 34.85 -17.35 10.77
CA GLY A 348 35.78 -16.24 10.83
C GLY A 348 35.37 -15.00 10.03
N ALA A 349 34.19 -14.99 9.39
CA ALA A 349 33.68 -13.80 8.73
C ALA A 349 33.35 -12.71 9.74
N GLU A 350 33.82 -11.49 9.49
CA GLU A 350 33.55 -10.33 10.35
C GLU A 350 32.23 -9.67 9.93
N VAL A 351 31.30 -9.53 10.88
CA VAL A 351 29.98 -8.90 10.67
C VAL A 351 30.05 -7.41 10.98
N ALA A 352 30.71 -7.05 12.09
CA ALA A 352 30.95 -5.67 12.50
C ALA A 352 32.24 -5.60 13.33
N SER A 353 32.96 -4.48 13.26
CA SER A 353 34.15 -4.25 14.09
C SER A 353 34.13 -2.92 14.83
N GLY A 354 34.58 -2.97 16.08
CA GLY A 354 34.89 -1.79 16.88
C GLY A 354 33.70 -0.86 17.13
N VAL A 355 32.49 -1.42 17.25
CA VAL A 355 31.26 -0.66 17.56
C VAL A 355 31.43 -0.01 18.93
N ALA A 356 31.50 1.32 18.96
CA ALA A 356 31.75 2.08 20.17
C ALA A 356 30.57 1.99 21.17
N ALA A 357 30.88 2.14 22.45
CA ALA A 357 29.90 2.34 23.53
C ALA A 357 28.83 3.40 23.16
N GLY A 358 27.56 3.03 23.29
CA GLY A 358 26.40 3.86 22.95
C GLY A 358 26.09 3.98 21.46
N ALA A 359 26.75 3.21 20.59
CA ALA A 359 26.54 3.23 19.14
C ALA A 359 26.00 1.88 18.62
N SER A 360 25.55 1.89 17.37
CA SER A 360 25.21 0.68 16.63
C SER A 360 25.92 0.62 15.27
N SER A 361 26.04 -0.59 14.72
CA SER A 361 26.56 -0.81 13.36
C SER A 361 25.87 -2.01 12.72
N THR A 362 25.45 -1.85 11.46
CA THR A 362 24.80 -2.92 10.70
C THR A 362 25.79 -3.57 9.73
N GLY A 363 25.87 -4.90 9.76
CA GLY A 363 26.55 -5.73 8.77
C GLY A 363 25.56 -6.53 7.93
N ALA A 364 25.87 -6.76 6.66
CA ALA A 364 25.09 -7.62 5.78
C ALA A 364 25.80 -8.97 5.59
N ILE A 365 25.05 -10.06 5.65
CA ILE A 365 25.58 -11.43 5.49
C ILE A 365 24.65 -12.25 4.59
N SER A 366 25.22 -13.17 3.83
CA SER A 366 24.42 -14.18 3.12
C SER A 366 23.82 -15.20 4.09
N PRO A 367 22.71 -15.87 3.74
CA PRO A 367 22.14 -16.95 4.54
C PRO A 367 23.19 -18.00 4.89
N VAL A 368 23.29 -18.35 6.17
CA VAL A 368 24.33 -19.27 6.66
C VAL A 368 23.92 -19.93 7.98
N ALA A 369 24.15 -21.23 8.11
CA ALA A 369 24.05 -21.96 9.37
C ALA A 369 25.38 -21.85 10.11
N SER A 370 25.53 -20.80 10.92
CA SER A 370 26.75 -20.47 11.65
C SER A 370 26.41 -19.69 12.91
N GLY A 371 27.13 -19.94 14.00
CA GLY A 371 27.05 -19.14 15.20
C GLY A 371 27.78 -17.80 15.06
N ALA A 372 27.58 -16.92 16.03
CA ALA A 372 28.27 -15.65 16.11
C ALA A 372 28.90 -15.45 17.49
N THR A 373 30.13 -14.93 17.51
CA THR A 373 30.86 -14.55 18.71
C THR A 373 31.01 -13.04 18.78
N VAL A 374 30.68 -12.47 19.93
CA VAL A 374 30.87 -11.05 20.26
C VAL A 374 32.17 -10.90 21.06
N SER A 375 33.11 -10.14 20.51
CA SER A 375 34.37 -9.77 21.18
C SER A 375 34.26 -8.34 21.70
N ILE A 376 34.37 -8.17 23.02
CA ILE A 376 34.22 -6.91 23.72
C ILE A 376 35.58 -6.50 24.29
N VAL A 377 36.06 -5.33 23.90
CA VAL A 377 37.36 -4.79 24.33
C VAL A 377 37.14 -3.55 25.18
N ALA A 378 37.64 -3.56 26.42
CA ALA A 378 37.62 -2.40 27.33
C ALA A 378 39.01 -2.25 27.99
N GLY A 379 39.72 -1.15 27.69
CA GLY A 379 41.11 -0.98 28.10
C GLY A 379 42.05 -2.07 27.53
N GLU A 380 42.64 -2.87 28.42
CA GLU A 380 43.51 -4.01 28.04
C GLU A 380 42.78 -5.38 28.15
N GLU A 381 41.52 -5.39 28.57
CA GLU A 381 40.73 -6.62 28.73
C GLU A 381 39.91 -6.92 27.47
N THR A 382 39.79 -8.21 27.14
CA THR A 382 38.95 -8.71 26.06
C THR A 382 38.08 -9.83 26.60
N THR A 383 36.77 -9.72 26.39
CA THR A 383 35.77 -10.72 26.77
C THR A 383 35.09 -11.22 25.50
N GLU A 384 34.98 -12.53 25.34
CA GLU A 384 34.27 -13.16 24.23
C GLU A 384 33.01 -13.85 24.75
N ILE A 385 31.88 -13.58 24.11
CA ILE A 385 30.56 -14.10 24.48
C ILE A 385 29.87 -14.57 23.19
N ALA A 386 29.37 -15.81 23.18
CA ALA A 386 28.58 -16.30 22.06
C ALA A 386 27.22 -15.60 22.03
N ALA A 387 26.80 -15.13 20.85
CA ALA A 387 25.43 -14.72 20.61
C ALA A 387 24.56 -15.99 20.46
N PRO A 388 23.35 -16.04 21.07
CA PRO A 388 22.45 -17.19 20.98
C PRO A 388 21.76 -17.28 19.60
N LEU A 389 22.54 -17.55 18.56
CA LEU A 389 22.10 -17.75 17.18
C LEU A 389 22.91 -18.90 16.58
N ASP A 390 22.23 -19.80 15.88
CA ASP A 390 22.86 -20.93 15.18
C ASP A 390 22.72 -20.82 13.65
N ALA A 391 21.90 -19.90 13.17
CA ALA A 391 21.69 -19.64 11.76
C ALA A 391 21.21 -18.21 11.47
N PHE A 392 21.48 -17.76 10.25
CA PHE A 392 21.04 -16.48 9.71
C PHE A 392 20.29 -16.70 8.40
N TYR A 393 19.03 -16.29 8.38
CA TYR A 393 18.16 -16.30 7.21
C TYR A 393 18.23 -14.97 6.46
N GLY A 394 18.23 -15.03 5.12
CA GLY A 394 18.10 -13.84 4.28
C GLY A 394 16.78 -13.12 4.51
N GLY A 395 16.77 -11.80 4.34
CA GLY A 395 15.58 -10.97 4.48
C GLY A 395 15.14 -10.75 5.92
N VAL A 396 15.96 -11.20 6.88
CA VAL A 396 15.71 -11.05 8.32
C VAL A 396 16.70 -10.06 8.92
N LEU A 397 16.20 -9.18 9.79
CA LEU A 397 16.98 -8.29 10.64
C LEU A 397 17.22 -8.97 12.00
N TYR A 398 18.49 -9.17 12.33
CA TYR A 398 18.97 -9.62 13.62
C TYR A 398 19.51 -8.41 14.40
N GLU A 399 19.17 -8.27 15.67
CA GLU A 399 19.79 -7.26 16.53
C GLU A 399 20.51 -7.93 17.70
N ILE A 400 21.84 -7.87 17.67
CA ILE A 400 22.72 -8.35 18.75
C ILE A 400 22.93 -7.18 19.70
N VAL A 401 22.46 -7.32 20.93
CA VAL A 401 22.51 -6.25 21.93
C VAL A 401 23.51 -6.62 23.01
N ILE A 402 24.45 -5.71 23.26
CA ILE A 402 25.43 -5.80 24.35
C ILE A 402 25.03 -4.81 25.43
N THR A 403 24.88 -5.26 26.68
CA THR A 403 24.48 -4.41 27.82
C THR A 403 25.33 -4.67 29.07
N GLU A 404 25.26 -3.78 30.06
CA GLU A 404 25.96 -3.94 31.34
C GLU A 404 25.20 -4.95 32.23
N GLY A 405 25.85 -6.05 32.61
CA GLY A 405 25.35 -7.03 33.59
C GLY A 405 26.05 -6.94 34.94
N GLU A 406 25.55 -7.69 35.93
CA GLU A 406 26.06 -7.63 37.31
C GLU A 406 27.51 -8.11 37.45
N SER A 407 27.94 -9.03 36.59
CA SER A 407 29.25 -9.69 36.64
C SER A 407 30.14 -9.39 35.43
N GLY A 408 29.73 -8.47 34.56
CA GLY A 408 30.38 -8.18 33.29
C GLY A 408 29.37 -7.85 32.20
N PRO A 409 29.82 -7.63 30.96
CA PRO A 409 28.91 -7.42 29.84
C PRO A 409 28.06 -8.66 29.58
N GLU A 410 26.81 -8.45 29.18
CA GLU A 410 25.87 -9.50 28.75
C GLU A 410 25.47 -9.28 27.29
N VAL A 411 25.28 -10.38 26.56
CA VAL A 411 24.86 -10.38 25.16
C VAL A 411 23.56 -11.14 25.04
N PHE A 412 22.61 -10.56 24.33
CA PHE A 412 21.38 -11.24 23.92
C PHE A 412 21.01 -10.82 22.50
N VAL A 413 20.09 -11.55 21.90
CA VAL A 413 19.56 -11.24 20.57
C VAL A 413 18.08 -10.93 20.71
N ALA A 414 17.68 -9.74 20.28
CA ALA A 414 16.26 -9.40 20.21
C ALA A 414 15.57 -10.30 19.19
N LYS A 415 14.27 -10.59 19.39
CA LYS A 415 13.52 -11.46 18.48
C LYS A 415 13.72 -11.02 17.01
N PRO A 416 14.23 -11.89 16.12
CA PRO A 416 14.52 -11.51 14.74
C PRO A 416 13.27 -11.00 14.01
N ALA A 417 13.44 -10.02 13.13
CA ALA A 417 12.35 -9.42 12.37
C ALA A 417 12.44 -9.82 10.89
N SER A 418 11.47 -10.60 10.41
CA SER A 418 11.35 -10.91 8.98
C SER A 418 10.80 -9.71 8.23
N ILE A 419 11.64 -9.09 7.40
CA ILE A 419 11.30 -7.88 6.62
C ILE A 419 11.08 -8.24 5.15
N ALA A 420 11.98 -9.04 4.59
CA ALA A 420 12.01 -9.44 3.18
C ALA A 420 12.33 -10.94 3.01
N GLN A 421 12.01 -11.75 4.02
CA GLN A 421 12.24 -13.19 3.98
C GLN A 421 11.36 -13.82 2.89
N GLY A 422 11.94 -14.66 2.05
CA GLY A 422 11.28 -15.32 0.93
C GLY A 422 11.68 -16.78 0.80
N VAL A 423 11.24 -17.42 -0.28
CA VAL A 423 11.44 -18.87 -0.52
C VAL A 423 12.91 -19.30 -0.50
N ALA A 424 13.83 -18.43 -0.94
CA ALA A 424 15.28 -18.73 -1.01
C ALA A 424 16.09 -18.24 0.20
N SER A 425 15.43 -17.88 1.30
CA SER A 425 16.06 -17.24 2.46
C SER A 425 16.70 -18.19 3.46
N ALA A 426 16.43 -19.49 3.38
CA ALA A 426 17.03 -20.47 4.27
C ALA A 426 18.57 -20.51 4.13
N PRO A 427 19.31 -20.79 5.21
CA PRO A 427 20.71 -21.17 5.09
C PRO A 427 20.84 -22.43 4.21
N GLY A 428 21.90 -22.52 3.42
CA GLY A 428 22.12 -23.63 2.48
C GLY A 428 21.28 -23.56 1.19
N ASN A 429 20.02 -23.11 1.26
CA ASN A 429 19.05 -22.90 0.16
C ASN A 429 19.06 -23.91 -1.01
N GLU A 430 19.50 -25.13 -0.76
CA GLU A 430 19.69 -26.16 -1.78
C GLU A 430 18.34 -26.59 -2.37
N MET A 431 18.37 -27.00 -3.64
CA MET A 431 17.25 -27.69 -4.24
C MET A 431 17.14 -29.09 -3.63
N LEU A 432 15.94 -29.52 -3.25
CA LEU A 432 15.71 -30.89 -2.79
C LEU A 432 16.24 -31.94 -3.80
N ALA A 433 16.12 -31.66 -5.10
CA ALA A 433 16.65 -32.53 -6.16
C ALA A 433 18.19 -32.66 -6.14
N ASP A 434 18.90 -31.61 -5.71
CA ASP A 434 20.37 -31.61 -5.61
C ASP A 434 20.82 -32.33 -4.33
N ALA A 435 20.11 -32.16 -3.20
CA ALA A 435 20.34 -32.91 -1.96
C ALA A 435 20.16 -34.44 -2.14
N VAL A 436 19.18 -34.85 -2.95
CA VAL A 436 18.96 -36.27 -3.31
C VAL A 436 20.10 -36.80 -4.20
N SER A 437 20.70 -35.94 -5.03
CA SER A 437 21.79 -36.29 -5.95
C SER A 437 23.12 -36.48 -5.22
N GLU A 438 23.44 -35.65 -4.22
CA GLU A 438 24.66 -35.80 -3.39
C GLU A 438 24.64 -37.07 -2.54
N THR A 439 23.46 -37.53 -2.12
CA THR A 439 23.28 -38.77 -1.36
C THR A 439 23.41 -40.04 -2.24
N SER A 440 23.50 -39.88 -3.56
CA SER A 440 23.37 -40.95 -4.55
C SER A 440 24.67 -41.31 -5.29
N GLU A 441 25.84 -41.29 -4.64
CA GLU A 441 27.03 -42.00 -5.17
C GLU A 441 26.95 -43.52 -4.88
N ILE A 442 26.23 -44.21 -5.78
CA ILE A 442 26.34 -45.63 -6.21
C ILE A 442 26.31 -46.73 -5.10
N VAL A 443 25.18 -47.45 -5.06
CA VAL A 443 25.20 -48.93 -5.04
C VAL A 443 24.34 -49.45 -6.18
N ALA A 444 24.99 -50.16 -7.09
CA ALA A 444 24.38 -50.78 -8.24
C ALA A 444 23.71 -52.12 -7.88
N ASP A 445 22.59 -52.35 -8.56
CA ASP A 445 22.00 -53.62 -9.00
C ASP A 445 21.01 -54.34 -8.06
N ALA A 446 19.73 -54.38 -8.47
CA ALA A 446 19.04 -55.62 -8.85
C ALA A 446 17.54 -55.36 -9.19
N ASP A 447 17.26 -55.33 -10.50
CA ASP A 447 16.21 -56.04 -11.25
C ASP A 447 14.69 -56.03 -10.83
N ILE A 448 13.86 -56.14 -11.88
CA ILE A 448 12.44 -56.57 -12.00
C ILE A 448 11.37 -55.43 -12.02
N PRO A 449 10.33 -55.46 -12.91
CA PRO A 449 10.28 -55.63 -14.37
C PRO A 449 9.34 -54.60 -15.07
N VAL A 450 9.30 -54.63 -16.40
CA VAL A 450 8.27 -53.96 -17.23
C VAL A 450 6.99 -54.83 -17.27
N ALA A 451 5.81 -54.21 -17.13
CA ALA A 451 4.53 -54.77 -17.58
C ALA A 451 3.55 -53.67 -18.01
N GLU A 452 2.75 -54.02 -19.01
CA GLU A 452 2.10 -53.17 -20.01
C GLU A 452 0.79 -52.46 -19.62
N GLU A 453 0.46 -51.50 -20.49
CA GLU A 453 -0.85 -50.92 -20.82
C GLU A 453 -2.09 -51.71 -20.37
N SER A 454 -3.07 -50.98 -19.86
CA SER A 454 -4.49 -51.34 -19.97
C SER A 454 -5.34 -50.07 -19.93
N GLU A 455 -5.78 -49.63 -21.11
CA GLU A 455 -6.99 -48.80 -21.28
C GLU A 455 -8.20 -49.52 -20.65
N VAL A 456 -8.97 -48.81 -19.82
CA VAL A 456 -10.41 -49.07 -19.69
C VAL A 456 -11.17 -47.76 -19.51
N VAL A 457 -11.91 -47.39 -20.55
CA VAL A 457 -13.00 -46.42 -20.55
C VAL A 457 -14.19 -47.01 -19.80
N LEU A 458 -14.68 -46.31 -18.77
CA LEU A 458 -16.05 -46.46 -18.26
C LEU A 458 -16.66 -45.08 -17.96
N THR A 459 -17.68 -44.74 -18.73
CA THR A 459 -18.56 -43.59 -18.61
C THR A 459 -19.47 -43.72 -17.39
N GLU A 460 -19.52 -42.68 -16.54
CA GLU A 460 -20.49 -42.52 -15.47
C GLU A 460 -21.63 -41.57 -15.92
N PRO A 461 -22.91 -41.85 -15.62
CA PRO A 461 -24.04 -41.11 -16.17
C PRO A 461 -24.28 -39.78 -15.44
N ALA A 462 -24.73 -38.79 -16.21
CA ALA A 462 -25.20 -37.50 -15.73
C ALA A 462 -26.38 -37.65 -14.74
N VAL A 463 -26.22 -37.06 -13.55
CA VAL A 463 -27.29 -36.86 -12.57
C VAL A 463 -28.06 -35.59 -12.93
N ALA A 464 -29.38 -35.71 -13.04
CA ALA A 464 -30.30 -34.58 -13.24
C ALA A 464 -30.40 -33.73 -11.95
N PRO A 465 -30.59 -32.39 -12.06
CA PRO A 465 -30.72 -31.52 -10.89
C PRO A 465 -32.01 -31.86 -10.11
N THR A 466 -31.84 -32.09 -8.81
CA THR A 466 -32.95 -32.24 -7.86
C THR A 466 -33.37 -30.84 -7.38
N GLU A 467 -34.66 -30.55 -7.49
CA GLU A 467 -35.31 -29.33 -7.04
C GLU A 467 -35.13 -29.14 -5.51
N PRO A 468 -34.71 -27.96 -5.01
CA PRO A 468 -34.58 -27.74 -3.57
C PRO A 468 -35.96 -27.69 -2.90
N ALA A 469 -36.10 -28.45 -1.81
CA ALA A 469 -37.26 -28.42 -0.93
C ALA A 469 -37.41 -27.04 -0.24
N PRO A 470 -38.63 -26.54 -0.01
CA PRO A 470 -38.85 -25.23 0.59
C PRO A 470 -38.46 -25.24 2.08
N ALA A 471 -37.72 -24.21 2.49
CA ALA A 471 -37.33 -23.96 3.88
C ALA A 471 -38.55 -23.61 4.77
N PRO A 472 -38.53 -23.96 6.07
CA PRO A 472 -39.60 -23.64 7.01
C PRO A 472 -39.69 -22.14 7.28
N SER A 473 -40.90 -21.59 7.25
CA SER A 473 -41.18 -20.18 7.53
C SER A 473 -41.10 -19.89 9.04
N SER A 474 -40.10 -19.12 9.46
CA SER A 474 -40.09 -18.46 10.78
C SER A 474 -41.07 -17.29 10.75
N THR A 475 -41.95 -17.23 11.75
CA THR A 475 -42.93 -16.16 11.95
C THR A 475 -42.27 -15.05 12.78
N GLU A 476 -41.30 -14.35 12.19
CA GLU A 476 -40.69 -13.17 12.81
C GLU A 476 -41.55 -11.95 12.45
N GLU A 477 -41.91 -11.13 13.45
CA GLU A 477 -42.60 -9.87 13.18
C GLU A 477 -41.70 -9.00 12.27
N PRO A 478 -42.24 -8.43 11.18
CA PRO A 478 -41.42 -7.67 10.25
C PRO A 478 -40.79 -6.46 10.95
N LEU A 479 -39.46 -6.37 10.91
CA LEU A 479 -38.71 -5.24 11.46
C LEU A 479 -39.12 -3.92 10.78
N PRO A 480 -38.99 -2.77 11.47
CA PRO A 480 -39.19 -1.46 10.86
C PRO A 480 -38.21 -1.24 9.70
N THR A 481 -38.60 -0.41 8.74
CA THR A 481 -37.76 -0.06 7.58
C THR A 481 -37.45 1.44 7.56
N ALA A 482 -36.25 1.79 7.11
CA ALA A 482 -35.80 3.16 6.91
C ALA A 482 -35.68 3.41 5.41
N ARG A 483 -36.31 4.49 4.92
CA ARG A 483 -36.12 4.96 3.55
C ARG A 483 -35.09 6.08 3.50
N VAL A 484 -34.10 5.96 2.63
CA VAL A 484 -33.07 6.99 2.42
C VAL A 484 -33.70 8.24 1.79
N LEU A 485 -33.62 9.36 2.53
CA LEU A 485 -34.13 10.66 2.14
C LEU A 485 -32.97 11.57 1.74
N LEU A 486 -32.45 11.32 0.54
CA LEU A 486 -31.44 12.13 -0.10
C LEU A 486 -31.93 12.58 -1.47
N ASP A 487 -31.31 13.61 -2.03
CA ASP A 487 -31.59 14.05 -3.39
C ASP A 487 -31.26 12.93 -4.40
N PRO A 488 -32.00 12.82 -5.53
CA PRO A 488 -31.69 11.83 -6.57
C PRO A 488 -30.24 11.94 -7.04
N GLY A 489 -29.47 10.86 -6.92
CA GLY A 489 -28.04 10.81 -7.23
C GLY A 489 -27.11 10.95 -6.01
N ALA A 490 -27.62 11.37 -4.86
CA ALA A 490 -26.87 11.33 -3.61
C ALA A 490 -26.98 9.94 -2.95
N ASN A 491 -25.89 9.51 -2.32
CA ASN A 491 -25.79 8.23 -1.65
C ASN A 491 -25.56 8.41 -0.14
N LEU A 492 -26.19 7.56 0.65
CA LEU A 492 -25.99 7.46 2.08
C LEU A 492 -24.78 6.58 2.37
N GLN A 493 -23.84 7.10 3.15
CA GLN A 493 -22.67 6.36 3.63
C GLN A 493 -23.09 5.34 4.69
N LEU A 494 -22.79 4.07 4.47
CA LEU A 494 -23.06 2.96 5.40
C LEU A 494 -21.83 2.78 6.31
N ARG A 495 -21.88 3.29 7.55
CA ARG A 495 -20.70 3.39 8.42
C ARG A 495 -20.46 2.12 9.23
N GLN A 496 -19.19 1.79 9.49
CA GLN A 496 -18.81 0.69 10.37
C GLN A 496 -19.16 0.95 11.84
N TYR A 497 -19.16 2.20 12.29
CA TYR A 497 -19.50 2.64 13.66
C TYR A 497 -20.41 3.88 13.61
N PRO A 498 -21.14 4.24 14.69
CA PRO A 498 -22.05 5.40 14.73
C PRO A 498 -21.31 6.73 14.79
N SER A 499 -20.50 7.02 13.78
CA SER A 499 -19.71 8.24 13.64
C SER A 499 -19.58 8.63 12.16
N SER A 500 -19.58 9.93 11.88
CA SER A 500 -19.34 10.46 10.54
C SER A 500 -17.90 10.25 10.06
N GLN A 501 -16.98 9.99 10.98
CA GLN A 501 -15.57 9.69 10.71
C GLN A 501 -15.28 8.18 10.61
N ALA A 502 -16.26 7.32 10.87
CA ALA A 502 -16.09 5.87 10.77
C ALA A 502 -15.93 5.43 9.31
N PHE A 503 -15.18 4.34 9.11
CA PHE A 503 -15.00 3.71 7.80
C PHE A 503 -16.35 3.45 7.13
N SER A 504 -16.45 3.74 5.84
CA SER A 504 -17.67 3.45 5.07
C SER A 504 -17.56 2.05 4.47
N LEU A 505 -18.56 1.22 4.69
CA LEU A 505 -18.63 -0.15 4.19
C LEU A 505 -19.27 -0.24 2.80
N GLY A 506 -19.79 0.87 2.30
CA GLY A 506 -20.52 0.94 1.03
C GLY A 506 -21.51 2.09 1.00
N LEU A 507 -22.17 2.25 -0.14
CA LEU A 507 -23.12 3.33 -0.41
C LEU A 507 -24.53 2.79 -0.62
N ALA A 508 -25.53 3.41 0.03
CA ALA A 508 -26.94 3.15 -0.24
C ALA A 508 -27.57 4.31 -1.03
N PRO A 509 -28.16 4.07 -2.21
CA PRO A 509 -28.69 5.15 -3.04
C PRO A 509 -29.92 5.84 -2.43
N ALA A 510 -30.18 7.07 -2.85
CA ALA A 510 -31.41 7.78 -2.52
C ALA A 510 -32.65 6.92 -2.80
N GLY A 511 -33.56 6.85 -1.82
CA GLY A 511 -34.76 6.02 -1.89
C GLY A 511 -34.56 4.53 -1.59
N ALA A 512 -33.33 4.08 -1.32
CA ALA A 512 -33.07 2.73 -0.82
C ALA A 512 -33.85 2.45 0.46
N VAL A 513 -34.24 1.20 0.65
CA VAL A 513 -34.97 0.72 1.82
C VAL A 513 -34.02 -0.12 2.65
N LEU A 514 -33.83 0.26 3.90
CA LEU A 514 -32.96 -0.37 4.88
C LEU A 514 -33.81 -1.03 5.95
N THR A 515 -33.42 -2.21 6.42
CA THR A 515 -34.06 -2.83 7.60
C THR A 515 -33.44 -2.22 8.84
N VAL A 516 -34.25 -1.72 9.79
CA VAL A 516 -33.77 -1.05 11.01
C VAL A 516 -33.77 -2.04 12.17
N HIS A 517 -32.60 -2.25 12.78
CA HIS A 517 -32.44 -3.12 13.94
C HIS A 517 -32.54 -2.37 15.26
N GLY A 518 -32.12 -1.11 15.31
CA GLY A 518 -32.24 -0.27 16.50
C GLY A 518 -31.44 1.02 16.41
N ARG A 519 -31.47 1.81 17.48
CA ARG A 519 -30.70 3.06 17.65
C ARG A 519 -29.45 2.83 18.50
N GLN A 520 -28.50 3.77 18.46
CA GLN A 520 -27.30 3.71 19.29
C GLN A 520 -27.63 3.60 20.79
N GLY A 521 -26.98 2.64 21.46
CA GLY A 521 -26.98 2.41 22.90
C GLY A 521 -25.58 2.53 23.50
N PRO A 522 -25.39 2.15 24.77
CA PRO A 522 -24.07 2.13 25.39
C PRO A 522 -23.16 1.16 24.65
N ALA A 523 -21.85 1.42 24.61
CA ALA A 523 -20.90 0.42 24.16
C ALA A 523 -21.06 -0.83 25.05
N GLU A 524 -21.08 -2.00 24.44
CA GLU A 524 -20.90 -3.24 25.19
C GLU A 524 -19.46 -3.21 25.69
N LEU A 525 -19.28 -3.13 27.00
CA LEU A 525 -17.96 -3.32 27.57
C LEU A 525 -17.43 -4.64 27.07
N SER A 526 -16.17 -4.63 26.64
CA SER A 526 -15.49 -5.85 26.29
C SER A 526 -15.61 -6.81 27.47
N VAL A 527 -15.73 -8.12 27.22
CA VAL A 527 -15.61 -9.15 28.26
C VAL A 527 -14.29 -9.04 29.04
N PHE A 528 -13.37 -8.22 28.56
CA PHE A 528 -12.07 -7.86 29.12
C PHE A 528 -12.05 -6.59 29.98
N GLU A 529 -13.05 -5.72 29.90
CA GLU A 529 -13.07 -4.48 30.70
C GLU A 529 -13.78 -4.73 32.02
N THR A 530 -13.09 -4.56 33.15
CA THR A 530 -13.76 -4.27 34.42
C THR A 530 -14.18 -2.80 34.40
N PRO A 531 -15.48 -2.47 34.61
CA PRO A 531 -15.92 -1.08 34.62
C PRO A 531 -15.16 -0.31 35.69
N SER A 532 -14.53 0.80 35.29
CA SER A 532 -13.90 1.74 36.22
C SER A 532 -14.95 2.24 37.22
N PRO A 533 -14.67 2.28 38.54
CA PRO A 533 -15.59 2.85 39.53
C PRO A 533 -15.84 4.35 39.32
N GLU A 534 -15.07 5.02 38.45
CA GLU A 534 -15.25 6.41 38.05
C GLU A 534 -16.00 6.59 36.72
N ALA A 535 -16.40 5.51 36.03
CA ALA A 535 -17.15 5.61 34.79
C ALA A 535 -18.54 6.22 35.06
N THR A 536 -18.84 7.35 34.42
CA THR A 536 -20.18 7.93 34.44
C THR A 536 -21.17 6.95 33.82
N GLU A 537 -22.17 6.52 34.59
CA GLU A 537 -23.23 5.62 34.12
C GLU A 537 -23.88 6.20 32.87
N TRP A 538 -23.96 5.40 31.80
CA TRP A 538 -24.62 5.83 30.57
C TRP A 538 -26.11 6.03 30.85
N VAL A 539 -26.60 7.24 30.60
CA VAL A 539 -28.02 7.59 30.72
C VAL A 539 -28.62 7.60 29.33
N ASP A 540 -29.66 6.79 29.11
CA ASP A 540 -30.38 6.78 27.83
C ASP A 540 -31.00 8.17 27.56
N PRO A 541 -30.65 8.85 26.45
CA PRO A 541 -31.16 10.18 26.16
C PRO A 541 -32.69 10.25 26.09
N VAL A 542 -33.38 9.15 25.81
CA VAL A 542 -34.86 9.09 25.85
C VAL A 542 -35.40 9.40 27.24
N THR A 543 -34.68 9.04 28.30
CA THR A 543 -35.10 9.32 29.69
C THR A 543 -35.04 10.80 30.05
N LEU A 544 -34.34 11.61 29.25
CA LEU A 544 -34.19 13.05 29.44
C LEU A 544 -35.22 13.88 28.65
N LEU A 545 -36.06 13.23 27.84
CA LEU A 545 -37.06 13.87 26.98
C LEU A 545 -38.43 13.94 27.66
N GLY A 546 -39.22 14.96 27.32
CA GLY A 546 -40.63 15.00 27.68
C GLY A 546 -41.44 13.87 27.03
N GLU A 547 -42.60 13.51 27.60
CA GLU A 547 -43.46 12.40 27.13
C GLU A 547 -43.82 12.44 25.64
N ARG A 548 -43.74 13.60 24.98
CA ARG A 548 -44.07 13.78 23.56
C ARG A 548 -42.87 14.19 22.69
N GLU A 549 -41.65 14.30 23.23
CA GLU A 549 -40.45 14.78 22.52
C GLU A 549 -39.55 13.64 22.00
N ASP A 550 -39.29 13.60 20.70
CA ASP A 550 -38.50 12.53 20.07
C ASP A 550 -37.01 12.86 20.02
N LEU A 551 -36.16 11.85 19.80
CA LEU A 551 -34.72 12.04 19.75
C LEU A 551 -34.30 12.97 18.59
N PRO A 552 -33.31 13.85 18.79
CA PRO A 552 -32.78 14.71 17.74
C PRO A 552 -32.13 13.87 16.63
N ARG A 553 -32.62 14.03 15.38
CA ARG A 553 -32.21 13.19 14.26
C ARG A 553 -30.72 13.30 13.92
N LEU A 554 -30.15 14.50 14.02
CA LEU A 554 -28.74 14.77 13.73
C LEU A 554 -27.78 14.03 14.67
N GLU A 555 -28.22 13.74 15.89
CA GLU A 555 -27.40 13.11 16.93
C GLU A 555 -27.71 11.60 17.09
N THR A 556 -28.75 11.12 16.41
CA THR A 556 -29.20 9.73 16.55
C THR A 556 -28.71 8.87 15.40
N TRP A 557 -27.93 7.83 15.72
CA TRP A 557 -27.48 6.81 14.79
C TRP A 557 -28.32 5.55 14.87
N LEU A 558 -28.52 4.89 13.72
CA LEU A 558 -29.32 3.69 13.57
C LEU A 558 -28.45 2.55 13.02
N TYR A 559 -28.58 1.36 13.59
CA TYR A 559 -28.00 0.14 13.03
C TYR A 559 -28.98 -0.51 12.07
N VAL A 560 -28.54 -0.76 10.84
CA VAL A 560 -29.39 -1.15 9.72
C VAL A 560 -28.77 -2.26 8.88
N THR A 561 -29.61 -3.00 8.14
CA THR A 561 -29.18 -3.87 7.04
C THR A 561 -29.65 -3.29 5.71
N TYR A 562 -28.72 -3.12 4.78
CA TYR A 562 -28.99 -2.87 3.37
C TYR A 562 -28.79 -4.17 2.58
N ASN A 563 -29.86 -4.67 1.95
CA ASN A 563 -29.74 -5.76 0.98
C ASN A 563 -29.34 -5.16 -0.36
N THR A 564 -28.16 -5.53 -0.85
CA THR A 564 -27.55 -4.93 -2.03
C THR A 564 -28.13 -5.54 -3.32
N PRO A 565 -28.16 -4.80 -4.45
CA PRO A 565 -28.81 -5.27 -5.68
C PRO A 565 -28.19 -6.53 -6.30
N ASP A 566 -26.94 -6.82 -5.97
CA ASP A 566 -26.16 -7.99 -6.38
C ASP A 566 -26.48 -9.26 -5.55
N GLY A 567 -27.37 -9.16 -4.56
CA GLY A 567 -27.77 -10.28 -3.70
C GLY A 567 -27.00 -10.37 -2.37
N GLY A 568 -26.04 -9.48 -2.12
CA GLY A 568 -25.32 -9.36 -0.85
C GLY A 568 -26.05 -8.55 0.21
N GLN A 569 -25.36 -8.30 1.33
CA GLN A 569 -25.87 -7.50 2.44
C GLN A 569 -24.78 -6.65 3.09
N ILE A 570 -25.14 -5.42 3.47
CA ILE A 570 -24.32 -4.54 4.30
C ILE A 570 -25.06 -4.25 5.60
N GLN A 571 -24.52 -4.72 6.72
CA GLN A 571 -24.90 -4.28 8.06
C GLN A 571 -24.07 -3.05 8.43
N ALA A 572 -24.70 -1.95 8.84
CA ALA A 572 -24.00 -0.70 9.06
C ALA A 572 -24.75 0.27 9.97
N TRP A 573 -24.05 1.33 10.37
CA TRP A 573 -24.61 2.49 11.05
C TRP A 573 -24.92 3.61 10.05
N VAL A 574 -26.07 4.24 10.21
CA VAL A 574 -26.48 5.42 9.43
C VAL A 574 -27.04 6.50 10.35
N ASN A 575 -26.81 7.77 10.00
CA ASN A 575 -27.37 8.87 10.77
C ASN A 575 -28.87 9.05 10.43
N SER A 576 -29.71 9.12 11.45
CA SER A 576 -31.17 9.19 11.29
C SER A 576 -31.66 10.48 10.62
N HIS A 577 -30.80 11.50 10.48
CA HIS A 577 -31.08 12.70 9.71
C HIS A 577 -31.38 12.41 8.22
N TYR A 578 -30.75 11.39 7.66
CA TYR A 578 -30.84 11.07 6.23
C TYR A 578 -31.86 9.97 5.91
N VAL A 579 -32.62 9.49 6.89
CA VAL A 579 -33.59 8.41 6.71
C VAL A 579 -34.91 8.69 7.42
N SER A 580 -36.01 8.17 6.88
CA SER A 580 -37.29 8.12 7.58
C SER A 580 -37.68 6.69 7.92
N VAL A 581 -37.86 6.44 9.22
CA VAL A 581 -38.19 5.13 9.78
C VAL A 581 -39.70 4.93 9.79
N HIS A 582 -40.16 3.80 9.26
CA HIS A 582 -41.55 3.42 9.17
C HIS A 582 -41.76 2.00 9.69
N LEU A 583 -42.91 1.77 10.31
CA LEU A 583 -43.42 0.45 10.61
C LEU A 583 -43.80 -0.28 9.30
N PRO A 584 -43.91 -1.63 9.33
CA PRO A 584 -44.34 -2.42 8.17
C PRO A 584 -45.70 -2.00 7.57
N ASN A 585 -46.56 -1.35 8.37
CA ASN A 585 -47.84 -0.82 7.94
C ASN A 585 -47.76 0.58 7.29
N GLY A 586 -46.57 1.17 7.20
CA GLY A 586 -46.29 2.48 6.59
C GLY A 586 -46.32 3.68 7.55
N ASP A 587 -46.67 3.49 8.83
CA ASP A 587 -46.69 4.59 9.82
C ASP A 587 -45.27 5.00 10.22
N ILE A 588 -45.02 6.30 10.40
CA ILE A 588 -43.72 6.79 10.89
C ILE A 588 -43.48 6.30 12.32
N LEU A 589 -42.33 5.67 12.56
CA LEU A 589 -41.91 5.22 13.88
C LEU A 589 -41.02 6.30 14.54
N PRO A 590 -41.41 6.83 15.72
CA PRO A 590 -40.54 7.72 16.50
C PRO A 590 -39.24 7.02 16.90
N LEU A 591 -38.11 7.72 16.82
CA LEU A 591 -36.78 7.15 17.07
C LEU A 591 -36.63 6.67 18.51
N ARG A 592 -37.28 7.33 19.47
CA ARG A 592 -37.28 6.93 20.89
C ARG A 592 -37.83 5.52 21.13
N ASN A 593 -38.66 5.00 20.22
CA ASN A 593 -39.31 3.71 20.36
C ASN A 593 -38.45 2.57 19.76
N LEU A 594 -37.29 2.89 19.20
CA LEU A 594 -36.33 1.90 18.75
C LEU A 594 -35.57 1.32 19.95
N ILE A 595 -35.33 0.00 19.89
CA ILE A 595 -34.42 -0.67 20.83
C ILE A 595 -33.00 -0.13 20.66
N THR A 596 -32.17 -0.28 21.68
CA THR A 596 -30.76 0.13 21.64
C THR A 596 -29.86 -0.99 21.11
N ILE A 597 -28.84 -0.61 20.36
CA ILE A 597 -27.78 -1.48 19.83
C ILE A 597 -26.43 -0.96 20.33
N PRO A 598 -25.51 -1.82 20.79
CA PRO A 598 -24.24 -1.38 21.34
C PRO A 598 -23.42 -0.52 20.37
N SER A 599 -22.93 0.64 20.80
CA SER A 599 -22.26 1.59 19.87
C SER A 599 -20.94 1.09 19.28
N ASN A 600 -20.33 0.08 19.91
CA ASN A 600 -19.11 -0.58 19.45
C ASN A 600 -19.39 -1.86 18.64
N ARG A 601 -20.65 -2.20 18.33
CA ARG A 601 -20.96 -3.26 17.36
C ARG A 601 -20.55 -2.78 15.95
N PRO A 602 -19.59 -3.43 15.27
CA PRO A 602 -19.20 -3.02 13.94
C PRO A 602 -20.28 -3.37 12.90
N GLY A 603 -20.34 -2.57 11.84
CA GLY A 603 -20.96 -2.98 10.58
C GLY A 603 -20.06 -3.94 9.79
N VAL A 604 -20.65 -4.75 8.93
CA VAL A 604 -19.96 -5.72 8.06
C VAL A 604 -20.66 -5.79 6.71
N ALA A 605 -19.89 -5.85 5.62
CA ALA A 605 -20.37 -6.17 4.28
C ALA A 605 -20.16 -7.67 4.00
N ARG A 606 -21.15 -8.35 3.42
CA ARG A 606 -21.11 -9.78 3.08
C ARG A 606 -21.68 -10.02 1.70
N ASP A 607 -20.98 -10.85 0.92
CA ASP A 607 -21.43 -11.35 -0.38
C ASP A 607 -21.90 -10.25 -1.36
N THR A 608 -21.30 -9.05 -1.26
CA THR A 608 -21.60 -7.90 -2.13
C THR A 608 -20.35 -7.41 -2.84
N ALA A 609 -20.51 -7.03 -4.11
CA ALA A 609 -19.56 -6.32 -4.94
C ALA A 609 -19.58 -4.79 -4.69
N ILE A 610 -20.48 -4.27 -3.84
CA ILE A 610 -20.40 -2.88 -3.35
C ILE A 610 -19.22 -2.79 -2.40
N THR A 611 -18.11 -2.24 -2.89
CA THR A 611 -16.92 -1.98 -2.08
C THR A 611 -17.06 -0.66 -1.31
N ALA A 612 -16.35 -0.57 -0.19
CA ALA A 612 -16.20 0.66 0.56
C ALA A 612 -15.77 1.81 -0.37
N PRO A 613 -16.43 2.98 -0.35
CA PRO A 613 -15.88 4.14 -1.04
C PRO A 613 -14.53 4.46 -0.41
N GLN A 614 -13.51 4.63 -1.26
CA GLN A 614 -12.17 5.04 -0.84
C GLN A 614 -12.29 6.23 0.14
N PRO A 615 -11.53 6.27 1.25
CA PRO A 615 -11.64 7.34 2.24
C PRO A 615 -11.47 8.70 1.54
N THR A 616 -12.57 9.45 1.39
CA THR A 616 -12.53 10.78 0.81
C THR A 616 -12.03 11.76 1.86
N GLN A 617 -10.73 12.07 1.82
CA GLN A 617 -10.19 13.33 2.33
C GLN A 617 -10.69 14.50 1.43
N PRO A 618 -10.68 15.77 1.90
CA PRO A 618 -11.70 16.77 1.55
C PRO A 618 -11.76 17.13 0.06
N THR A 619 -12.98 17.01 -0.50
CA THR A 619 -13.34 17.19 -1.91
C THR A 619 -13.29 18.66 -2.34
N ILE A 620 -12.13 19.13 -2.79
CA ILE A 620 -12.11 20.22 -3.77
C ILE A 620 -11.94 19.58 -5.14
N SER A 621 -12.90 19.77 -6.02
CA SER A 621 -12.76 19.39 -7.42
C SER A 621 -12.43 20.62 -8.25
N ALA A 622 -11.68 20.43 -9.33
CA ALA A 622 -11.40 21.42 -10.35
C ALA A 622 -11.85 20.85 -11.72
N ILE A 623 -12.60 21.63 -12.48
CA ILE A 623 -13.14 21.22 -13.78
C ILE A 623 -12.23 21.74 -14.89
N VAL A 624 -11.82 20.84 -15.79
CA VAL A 624 -11.02 21.18 -16.96
C VAL A 624 -11.83 21.99 -17.96
N GLY A 625 -11.30 23.11 -18.43
CA GLY A 625 -11.97 24.01 -19.36
C GLY A 625 -11.02 24.81 -20.24
N GLY A 626 -11.57 25.46 -21.27
CA GLY A 626 -10.80 26.34 -22.16
C GLY A 626 -9.91 25.61 -23.18
N LEU A 627 -10.23 24.35 -23.50
CA LEU A 627 -9.57 23.57 -24.55
C LEU A 627 -10.36 23.62 -25.88
N ASP A 628 -9.64 23.64 -27.00
CA ASP A 628 -10.23 23.53 -28.35
C ASP A 628 -10.83 22.13 -28.61
N GLU A 629 -11.76 22.03 -29.57
CA GLU A 629 -12.44 20.78 -29.90
C GLU A 629 -11.44 19.69 -30.36
N GLY A 630 -11.42 18.56 -29.63
CA GLY A 630 -10.50 17.45 -29.86
C GLY A 630 -9.17 17.52 -29.10
N VAL A 631 -8.96 18.54 -28.26
CA VAL A 631 -7.76 18.70 -27.42
C VAL A 631 -8.00 18.18 -25.99
N ASN A 632 -7.02 17.45 -25.46
CA ASN A 632 -7.01 16.94 -24.08
C ASN A 632 -5.91 17.63 -23.25
N LEU A 633 -6.20 17.93 -22.00
CA LEU A 633 -5.23 18.42 -21.02
C LEU A 633 -4.33 17.27 -20.56
N GLN A 634 -3.05 17.56 -20.34
CA GLN A 634 -2.07 16.57 -19.88
C GLN A 634 -1.91 16.64 -18.36
N ILE A 635 -2.07 15.50 -17.69
CA ILE A 635 -1.62 15.33 -16.30
C ILE A 635 -0.16 14.89 -16.33
N ARG A 636 0.72 15.66 -15.70
CA ARG A 636 2.17 15.49 -15.79
C ARG A 636 2.80 15.01 -14.49
N ARG A 637 3.97 14.38 -14.59
CA ARG A 637 4.71 13.92 -13.42
C ARG A 637 5.33 15.08 -12.61
N THR A 638 5.66 16.20 -13.24
CA THR A 638 6.25 17.40 -12.64
C THR A 638 5.54 18.67 -13.14
N PRO A 639 5.56 19.80 -12.40
CA PRO A 639 4.86 21.04 -12.77
C PRO A 639 5.64 21.85 -13.82
N ASP A 640 5.96 21.20 -14.94
CA ASP A 640 6.68 21.79 -16.07
C ASP A 640 6.03 21.32 -17.37
N ILE A 641 5.97 22.20 -18.37
CA ILE A 641 5.47 21.90 -19.72
C ILE A 641 6.31 20.83 -20.43
N ALA A 642 7.57 20.65 -20.04
CA ALA A 642 8.43 19.56 -20.51
C ALA A 642 8.29 18.26 -19.66
N GLY A 643 7.51 18.30 -18.57
CA GLY A 643 7.29 17.15 -17.69
C GLY A 643 6.58 15.99 -18.39
N GLU A 644 6.96 14.76 -18.03
CA GLU A 644 6.38 13.51 -18.53
C GLU A 644 4.84 13.51 -18.39
N SER A 645 4.13 13.18 -19.46
CA SER A 645 2.66 13.06 -19.46
C SER A 645 2.26 11.68 -18.94
N LEU A 646 1.51 11.64 -17.85
CA LEU A 646 1.01 10.42 -17.22
C LEU A 646 -0.28 9.94 -17.87
N THR A 647 -1.21 10.87 -18.14
CA THR A 647 -2.45 10.60 -18.87
C THR A 647 -3.03 11.87 -19.51
N LEU A 648 -4.04 11.71 -20.36
CA LEU A 648 -4.76 12.76 -21.06
C LEU A 648 -6.20 12.85 -20.57
N VAL A 649 -6.63 14.06 -20.20
CA VAL A 649 -7.99 14.31 -19.71
C VAL A 649 -8.75 15.25 -20.65
N PRO A 650 -9.94 14.87 -21.14
CA PRO A 650 -10.75 15.72 -22.01
C PRO A 650 -11.23 17.03 -21.38
N ASN A 651 -11.66 17.95 -22.22
CA ASN A 651 -12.39 19.15 -21.79
C ASN A 651 -13.65 18.76 -20.99
N GLY A 652 -13.93 19.46 -19.90
CA GLY A 652 -15.05 19.17 -18.99
C GLY A 652 -14.78 18.07 -17.97
N THR A 653 -13.57 17.50 -17.93
CA THR A 653 -13.21 16.48 -16.94
C THR A 653 -13.13 17.11 -15.54
N GLU A 654 -13.79 16.49 -14.56
CA GLU A 654 -13.65 16.84 -13.16
C GLU A 654 -12.43 16.12 -12.57
N LEU A 655 -11.50 16.90 -12.02
CA LEU A 655 -10.29 16.44 -11.35
C LEU A 655 -10.39 16.75 -9.87
N GLU A 656 -9.89 15.89 -9.00
CA GLU A 656 -9.76 16.25 -7.59
C GLU A 656 -8.52 17.14 -7.40
N LEU A 657 -8.70 18.33 -6.84
CA LEU A 657 -7.63 19.26 -6.52
C LEU A 657 -7.02 18.89 -5.16
N ILE A 658 -5.78 18.39 -5.19
CA ILE A 658 -5.00 18.09 -3.98
C ILE A 658 -4.34 19.38 -3.45
N GLY A 659 -3.85 20.24 -4.34
CA GLY A 659 -3.23 21.51 -3.96
C GLY A 659 -2.58 22.21 -5.15
N MET A 660 -1.84 23.29 -4.92
CA MET A 660 -1.18 24.07 -5.97
C MET A 660 0.24 24.47 -5.59
N ASN A 661 1.09 24.75 -6.58
CA ASN A 661 2.40 25.32 -6.31
C ASN A 661 2.30 26.76 -5.74
N GLU A 662 3.40 27.26 -5.15
CA GLU A 662 3.44 28.60 -4.52
C GLU A 662 2.98 29.72 -5.49
N ALA A 663 3.31 29.59 -6.78
CA ALA A 663 2.93 30.53 -7.83
C ALA A 663 1.49 30.37 -8.34
N ARG A 664 0.77 29.31 -7.92
CA ARG A 664 -0.60 28.96 -8.34
C ARG A 664 -0.77 28.78 -9.85
N SER A 665 0.33 28.48 -10.54
CA SER A 665 0.37 28.24 -11.98
C SER A 665 0.15 26.77 -12.34
N TRP A 666 0.40 25.86 -11.38
CA TRP A 666 0.20 24.43 -11.53
C TRP A 666 -0.61 23.89 -10.35
N ALA A 667 -1.55 23.02 -10.67
CA ALA A 667 -2.38 22.32 -9.71
C ALA A 667 -1.95 20.84 -9.66
N PHE A 668 -1.76 20.33 -8.45
CA PHE A 668 -1.57 18.91 -8.21
C PHE A 668 -2.95 18.27 -8.03
N VAL A 669 -3.25 17.29 -8.87
CA VAL A 669 -4.60 16.72 -9.00
C VAL A 669 -4.58 15.21 -8.94
N ARG A 670 -5.72 14.61 -8.58
CA ARG A 670 -6.02 13.19 -8.78
C ARG A 670 -7.13 13.04 -9.81
N PHE A 671 -6.91 12.14 -10.76
CA PHE A 671 -7.84 11.74 -11.79
C PHE A 671 -8.08 10.25 -11.70
N ILE A 672 -9.34 9.84 -11.79
CA ILE A 672 -9.72 8.43 -11.83
C ILE A 672 -10.11 8.12 -13.27
N GLU A 673 -9.38 7.21 -13.89
CA GLU A 673 -9.60 6.74 -15.24
C GLU A 673 -10.82 5.83 -15.30
N ALA A 674 -11.42 5.72 -16.49
CA ALA A 674 -12.69 5.01 -16.68
C ALA A 674 -12.61 3.49 -16.40
N ASP A 675 -11.40 2.92 -16.37
CA ASP A 675 -11.09 1.53 -16.06
C ASP A 675 -10.76 1.30 -14.57
N GLY A 676 -10.79 2.34 -13.75
CA GLY A 676 -10.49 2.28 -12.31
C GLY A 676 -9.02 2.58 -11.96
N GLY A 677 -8.16 2.84 -12.95
CA GLY A 677 -6.82 3.37 -12.72
C GLY A 677 -6.87 4.77 -12.09
N THR A 678 -5.96 5.07 -11.19
CA THR A 678 -5.86 6.39 -10.55
C THR A 678 -4.56 7.07 -10.94
N VAL A 679 -4.65 8.27 -11.53
CA VAL A 679 -3.50 9.10 -11.89
C VAL A 679 -3.45 10.34 -11.00
N THR A 680 -2.34 10.52 -10.28
CA THR A 680 -2.01 11.76 -9.59
C THR A 680 -0.94 12.51 -10.36
N GLY A 681 -1.02 13.84 -10.47
CA GLY A 681 -0.01 14.62 -11.18
C GLY A 681 -0.35 16.09 -11.33
N TRP A 682 0.51 16.81 -12.03
CA TRP A 682 0.42 18.25 -12.22
C TRP A 682 -0.31 18.61 -13.51
N VAL A 683 -1.26 19.52 -13.41
CA VAL A 683 -1.92 20.15 -14.55
C VAL A 683 -1.72 21.65 -14.50
N ASN A 684 -1.72 22.30 -15.65
CA ASN A 684 -1.62 23.75 -15.69
C ASN A 684 -2.95 24.35 -15.19
N ALA A 685 -2.89 25.17 -14.14
CA ALA A 685 -4.06 25.72 -13.47
C ALA A 685 -4.89 26.65 -14.38
N LEU A 686 -4.32 27.15 -15.48
CA LEU A 686 -5.03 27.94 -16.49
C LEU A 686 -6.22 27.19 -17.10
N PHE A 687 -6.13 25.87 -17.19
CA PHE A 687 -7.19 25.03 -17.76
C PHE A 687 -8.15 24.50 -16.70
N LEU A 688 -8.10 25.01 -15.47
CA LEU A 688 -9.06 24.71 -14.41
C LEU A 688 -10.03 25.89 -14.25
N VAL A 689 -11.18 25.79 -14.88
CA VAL A 689 -12.10 26.93 -15.07
C VAL A 689 -13.13 27.08 -13.95
N ASP A 690 -13.50 25.97 -13.30
CA ASP A 690 -14.46 25.93 -12.21
C ASP A 690 -13.93 25.09 -11.05
N TYR A 691 -14.34 25.43 -9.83
CA TYR A 691 -14.01 24.67 -8.63
C TYR A 691 -15.27 24.30 -7.86
N LEU A 692 -15.29 23.10 -7.32
CA LEU A 692 -16.37 22.60 -6.47
C LEU A 692 -15.81 22.30 -5.09
N TYR A 693 -16.48 22.77 -4.03
CA TYR A 693 -16.23 22.30 -2.67
C TYR A 693 -17.49 21.61 -2.17
N GLN A 694 -17.40 20.31 -1.87
CA GLN A 694 -18.57 19.48 -1.53
C GLN A 694 -19.67 19.55 -2.62
N ASN A 695 -19.28 19.48 -3.90
CA ASN A 695 -20.15 19.56 -5.08
C ASN A 695 -20.98 20.86 -5.19
N ARG A 696 -20.48 21.96 -4.62
CA ARG A 696 -21.04 23.31 -4.82
C ARG A 696 -19.98 24.22 -5.41
N ASP A 697 -20.39 25.02 -6.39
CA ASP A 697 -19.53 26.04 -6.98
C ASP A 697 -18.91 26.92 -5.90
N ILE A 698 -17.59 27.03 -5.94
CA ILE A 698 -16.82 27.90 -5.10
C ILE A 698 -15.82 28.64 -5.99
N THR A 699 -15.62 29.92 -5.74
CA THR A 699 -14.58 30.62 -6.49
C THR A 699 -13.20 30.29 -5.91
N PHE A 700 -12.18 30.35 -6.76
CA PHE A 700 -10.81 30.17 -6.30
C PHE A 700 -10.42 31.12 -5.15
N ALA A 701 -10.84 32.39 -5.23
CA ALA A 701 -10.62 33.36 -4.15
C ALA A 701 -11.31 32.97 -2.81
N GLN A 702 -12.46 32.30 -2.85
CA GLN A 702 -13.15 31.81 -1.66
C GLN A 702 -12.48 30.55 -1.08
N LEU A 703 -11.88 29.71 -1.92
CA LEU A 703 -11.04 28.61 -1.45
C LEU A 703 -9.81 29.13 -0.69
N GLU A 704 -9.19 30.21 -1.18
CA GLU A 704 -8.04 30.85 -0.53
C GLU A 704 -8.40 31.56 0.77
N GLU A 705 -9.48 32.34 0.79
CA GLU A 705 -9.94 33.05 1.99
C GLU A 705 -10.27 32.08 3.14
N ARG A 706 -10.70 30.86 2.80
CA ARG A 706 -11.05 29.81 3.75
C ARG A 706 -9.89 28.88 4.10
N GLY A 707 -8.71 29.08 3.50
CA GLY A 707 -7.54 28.22 3.71
C GLY A 707 -7.76 26.77 3.31
N LEU A 708 -8.51 26.53 2.22
CA LEU A 708 -8.89 25.19 1.78
C LEU A 708 -7.95 24.61 0.71
N ILE A 709 -7.03 25.41 0.14
CA ILE A 709 -6.04 24.93 -0.86
C ILE A 709 -4.68 24.80 -0.19
N ASP A 710 -4.11 23.60 -0.25
CA ASP A 710 -2.76 23.34 0.22
C ASP A 710 -1.71 23.82 -0.79
N THR A 711 -0.59 24.32 -0.25
CA THR A 711 0.59 24.64 -1.07
C THR A 711 1.46 23.38 -1.20
N ILE A 712 1.70 22.96 -2.43
CA ILE A 712 2.46 21.75 -2.77
C ILE A 712 3.82 22.17 -3.32
N GLU A 713 4.88 21.64 -2.73
CA GLU A 713 6.25 21.83 -3.20
C GLU A 713 6.41 21.27 -4.63
N GLU A 714 7.09 21.99 -5.52
CA GLU A 714 7.27 21.57 -6.92
C GLU A 714 8.10 20.28 -7.07
N SER A 715 8.72 19.81 -5.98
CA SER A 715 9.40 18.52 -5.88
C SER A 715 8.46 17.31 -5.79
N GLN A 716 7.19 17.51 -5.43
CA GLN A 716 6.17 16.46 -5.41
C GLN A 716 5.93 15.92 -6.82
N ARG A 717 5.89 14.58 -6.98
CA ARG A 717 5.76 13.93 -8.29
C ARG A 717 4.47 13.13 -8.43
N GLY A 718 3.87 13.20 -9.62
CA GLY A 718 2.69 12.41 -9.98
C GLY A 718 2.96 10.91 -10.13
N ARG A 719 1.94 10.08 -9.95
CA ARG A 719 1.98 8.60 -10.00
C ARG A 719 0.71 8.02 -10.61
N VAL A 720 0.79 6.81 -11.18
CA VAL A 720 -0.36 6.02 -11.66
C VAL A 720 -0.49 4.79 -10.75
N ALA A 721 -1.69 4.45 -10.28
CA ALA A 721 -1.98 3.31 -9.41
C ALA A 721 -3.25 2.56 -9.88
N GLY A 722 -3.16 1.24 -10.10
CA GLY A 722 -4.24 0.37 -10.56
C GLY A 722 -3.77 -0.74 -11.51
N GLU A 723 -4.50 -1.85 -11.60
CA GLU A 723 -4.29 -2.88 -12.62
C GLU A 723 -4.50 -2.27 -14.01
N VAL A 724 -3.43 -2.17 -14.80
CA VAL A 724 -3.61 -2.02 -16.25
C VAL A 724 -4.14 -3.36 -16.74
N SER A 725 -5.42 -3.40 -17.08
CA SER A 725 -5.97 -4.55 -17.80
C SER A 725 -5.14 -4.72 -19.07
N VAL A 726 -4.35 -5.79 -19.16
CA VAL A 726 -3.75 -6.19 -20.43
C VAL A 726 -4.92 -6.61 -21.32
N PRO A 727 -5.24 -5.90 -22.41
CA PRO A 727 -6.21 -6.40 -23.37
C PRO A 727 -5.67 -7.70 -23.95
N PRO A 728 -6.54 -8.62 -24.41
CA PRO A 728 -6.10 -9.90 -24.93
C PRO A 728 -5.09 -9.67 -26.06
N THR A 729 -4.07 -10.52 -26.14
CA THR A 729 -3.16 -10.57 -27.28
C THR A 729 -3.97 -10.81 -28.55
N PRO A 730 -3.97 -9.87 -29.51
CA PRO A 730 -3.49 -10.28 -30.82
C PRO A 730 -2.81 -9.14 -31.60
N THR A 731 -1.57 -9.34 -32.02
CA THR A 731 -1.30 -9.23 -33.45
C THR A 731 -0.27 -10.28 -33.83
N ARG A 732 -0.75 -11.22 -34.64
CA ARG A 732 -0.04 -12.32 -35.32
C ARG A 732 1.45 -12.44 -35.00
N ASP A 733 1.85 -13.61 -34.49
CA ASP A 733 3.01 -14.29 -35.06
C ASP A 733 2.77 -14.36 -36.58
N PRO A 734 3.52 -13.56 -37.35
CA PRO A 734 4.69 -14.15 -37.94
C PRO A 734 5.89 -13.30 -37.47
N LEU A 735 7.14 -13.66 -37.73
CA LEU A 735 7.69 -13.41 -39.05
C LEU A 735 9.16 -13.81 -38.97
N ARG A 736 9.47 -15.00 -39.46
CA ARG A 736 10.79 -15.16 -40.09
C ARG A 736 10.87 -14.11 -41.21
N ASN A 737 11.91 -13.29 -41.19
CA ASN A 737 12.24 -12.22 -42.15
C ASN A 737 11.55 -10.85 -41.93
N THR A 738 11.23 -10.45 -40.70
CA THR A 738 10.88 -9.04 -40.39
C THR A 738 11.75 -8.46 -39.27
N TYR A 739 11.75 -7.13 -39.15
CA TYR A 739 12.33 -6.42 -38.02
C TYR A 739 11.28 -6.22 -36.93
N VAL A 740 11.65 -6.57 -35.69
CA VAL A 740 10.79 -6.43 -34.51
C VAL A 740 11.43 -5.46 -33.55
N GLY A 741 10.65 -4.48 -33.07
CA GLY A 741 11.04 -3.55 -32.01
C GLY A 741 10.37 -3.94 -30.70
N THR A 742 11.13 -4.11 -29.63
CA THR A 742 10.59 -4.27 -28.26
C THR A 742 10.64 -2.93 -27.54
N VAL A 743 9.53 -2.50 -26.95
CA VAL A 743 9.45 -1.23 -26.20
C VAL A 743 10.23 -1.35 -24.89
N MET A 744 11.29 -0.55 -24.77
CA MET A 744 12.17 -0.49 -23.62
C MET A 744 11.84 0.73 -22.76
N LEU A 745 10.75 0.61 -22.00
CA LEU A 745 10.31 1.59 -21.01
C LEU A 745 10.03 0.88 -19.68
N ASP A 746 9.92 1.62 -18.59
CA ASP A 746 9.58 1.05 -17.28
C ASP A 746 8.16 0.43 -17.31
N PRO A 747 7.90 -0.67 -16.57
CA PRO A 747 6.57 -1.28 -16.50
C PRO A 747 5.49 -0.25 -16.15
N GLY A 748 4.43 -0.17 -16.96
CA GLY A 748 3.36 0.84 -16.85
C GLY A 748 3.55 2.11 -17.69
N ALA A 749 4.71 2.33 -18.31
CA ALA A 749 4.93 3.41 -19.27
C ALA A 749 4.45 3.03 -20.69
N ASN A 750 4.10 4.03 -21.50
CA ASN A 750 3.61 3.85 -22.86
C ASN A 750 4.43 4.65 -23.88
N LEU A 751 4.81 4.01 -24.98
CA LEU A 751 5.42 4.66 -26.15
C LEU A 751 4.33 5.21 -27.08
N GLN A 752 4.47 6.44 -27.55
CA GLN A 752 3.49 7.03 -28.47
C GLN A 752 3.66 6.50 -29.90
N LEU A 753 2.55 6.11 -30.51
CA LEU A 753 2.42 5.85 -31.95
C LEU A 753 1.89 7.13 -32.61
N ARG A 754 2.70 7.81 -33.42
CA ARG A 754 2.34 9.14 -33.98
C ARG A 754 2.00 9.09 -35.46
N ARG A 755 1.17 10.04 -35.92
CA ARG A 755 0.82 10.18 -37.34
C ARG A 755 2.01 10.60 -38.19
N ASN A 756 2.91 11.43 -37.66
CA ASN A 756 4.13 11.90 -38.34
C ASN A 756 5.35 11.74 -37.42
N PRO A 757 6.58 11.60 -37.97
CA PRO A 757 7.81 11.37 -37.18
C PRO A 757 8.36 12.66 -36.58
N ASN A 758 7.57 13.31 -35.72
CA ASN A 758 8.01 14.43 -34.90
C ASN A 758 7.26 14.47 -33.57
N ILE A 759 7.86 15.08 -32.55
CA ILE A 759 7.34 15.10 -31.18
C ILE A 759 6.03 15.89 -31.02
N ASN A 760 5.68 16.73 -32.00
CA ASN A 760 4.47 17.55 -31.99
C ASN A 760 3.34 16.92 -32.82
N ALA A 761 3.57 15.74 -33.42
CA ALA A 761 2.58 15.08 -34.25
C ALA A 761 1.48 14.41 -33.41
N GLU A 762 0.26 14.43 -33.94
CA GLU A 762 -0.90 13.72 -33.37
C GLU A 762 -0.56 12.27 -33.01
N SER A 763 -0.93 11.86 -31.79
CA SER A 763 -0.81 10.47 -31.35
C SER A 763 -1.99 9.66 -31.87
N LEU A 764 -1.69 8.56 -32.56
CA LEU A 764 -2.64 7.57 -33.07
C LEU A 764 -2.92 6.44 -32.05
N GLY A 765 -2.08 6.29 -31.03
CA GLY A 765 -2.21 5.21 -30.04
C GLY A 765 -1.03 5.15 -29.07
N LEU A 766 -1.17 4.33 -28.03
CA LEU A 766 -0.16 4.08 -27.00
C LEU A 766 0.28 2.61 -27.08
N ILE A 767 1.58 2.38 -26.98
CA ILE A 767 2.21 1.06 -27.05
C ILE A 767 2.82 0.75 -25.68
N PRO A 768 2.30 -0.23 -24.92
CA PRO A 768 2.80 -0.53 -23.58
C PRO A 768 4.27 -0.93 -23.53
N ALA A 769 4.91 -0.68 -22.38
CA ALA A 769 6.25 -1.18 -22.08
C ALA A 769 6.33 -2.70 -22.21
N GLY A 770 7.44 -3.20 -22.76
CA GLY A 770 7.64 -4.63 -23.00
C GLY A 770 6.99 -5.15 -24.29
N GLU A 771 6.07 -4.39 -24.91
CA GLU A 771 5.39 -4.87 -26.10
C GLU A 771 6.25 -4.92 -27.36
N GLN A 772 5.87 -5.80 -28.27
CA GLN A 772 6.55 -6.00 -29.55
C GLN A 772 5.77 -5.37 -30.70
N VAL A 773 6.48 -4.63 -31.55
CA VAL A 773 5.93 -3.98 -32.75
C VAL A 773 6.70 -4.41 -34.00
N GLU A 774 6.00 -4.52 -35.13
CA GLU A 774 6.66 -4.70 -36.43
C GLU A 774 7.26 -3.38 -36.89
N VAL A 775 8.52 -3.39 -37.34
CA VAL A 775 9.23 -2.20 -37.81
C VAL A 775 9.49 -2.30 -39.31
N SER A 776 8.87 -1.40 -40.08
CA SER A 776 8.92 -1.43 -41.56
C SER A 776 9.92 -0.46 -42.17
N GLY A 777 10.37 0.55 -41.42
CA GLY A 777 11.28 1.57 -41.95
C GLY A 777 11.67 2.63 -40.93
N ARG A 778 12.44 3.62 -41.37
CA ARG A 778 12.92 4.74 -40.53
C ARG A 778 12.96 6.06 -41.28
N THR A 779 13.11 7.16 -40.54
CA THR A 779 13.49 8.45 -41.15
C THR A 779 14.97 8.46 -41.55
N GLU A 780 15.36 9.42 -42.40
CA GLU A 780 16.74 9.58 -42.88
C GLU A 780 17.74 9.73 -41.72
N ALA A 781 17.37 10.51 -40.69
CA ALA A 781 18.14 10.68 -39.47
C ALA A 781 18.18 9.43 -38.56
N GLY A 782 17.19 8.54 -38.68
CA GLY A 782 17.07 7.32 -37.88
C GLY A 782 16.47 7.50 -36.49
N ASP A 783 16.07 8.72 -36.13
CA ASP A 783 15.49 9.05 -34.81
C ASP A 783 14.05 8.54 -34.65
N TRP A 784 13.39 8.19 -35.76
CA TRP A 784 12.01 7.71 -35.80
C TRP A 784 11.90 6.44 -36.62
N LEU A 785 11.15 5.47 -36.09
CA LEU A 785 10.83 4.20 -36.74
C LEU A 785 9.37 4.20 -37.15
N GLN A 786 9.10 3.71 -38.35
CA GLN A 786 7.73 3.42 -38.78
C GLN A 786 7.35 2.04 -38.23
N VAL A 787 6.33 2.01 -37.38
CA VAL A 787 5.92 0.81 -36.65
C VAL A 787 4.45 0.49 -36.92
N THR A 788 4.11 -0.79 -36.88
CA THR A 788 2.72 -1.26 -36.94
C THR A 788 2.38 -1.93 -35.61
N TYR A 789 1.33 -1.45 -34.95
CA TYR A 789 0.82 -1.97 -33.69
C TYR A 789 -0.71 -2.04 -33.75
N ASP A 790 -1.29 -3.19 -33.39
CA ASP A 790 -2.72 -3.48 -33.50
C ASP A 790 -3.32 -3.17 -34.90
N GLY A 791 -2.53 -3.45 -35.94
CA GLY A 791 -2.90 -3.17 -37.34
C GLY A 791 -2.85 -1.69 -37.75
N ILE A 792 -2.46 -0.79 -36.86
CA ILE A 792 -2.32 0.65 -37.11
C ILE A 792 -0.85 0.97 -37.37
N GLN A 793 -0.56 1.58 -38.52
CA GLN A 793 0.78 2.02 -38.89
C GLN A 793 1.02 3.49 -38.52
N GLY A 794 2.12 3.77 -37.83
CA GLY A 794 2.51 5.11 -37.40
C GLY A 794 4.01 5.23 -37.14
N TRP A 795 4.42 6.28 -36.44
CA TRP A 795 5.81 6.61 -36.15
C TRP A 795 6.07 6.67 -34.66
N SER A 796 7.11 5.97 -34.21
CA SER A 796 7.55 5.99 -32.81
C SER A 796 9.04 6.30 -32.71
N ALA A 797 9.46 6.89 -31.60
CA ALA A 797 10.85 7.29 -31.42
C ALA A 797 11.76 6.06 -31.29
N ALA A 798 12.84 6.02 -32.09
CA ALA A 798 13.74 4.89 -32.17
C ALA A 798 14.48 4.60 -30.85
N ALA A 799 14.69 5.65 -30.04
CA ALA A 799 15.43 5.58 -28.78
C ALA A 799 14.81 4.63 -27.73
N TYR A 800 13.51 4.35 -27.85
CA TYR A 800 12.77 3.52 -26.89
C TYR A 800 12.45 2.12 -27.44
N LEU A 801 13.04 1.74 -28.58
CA LEU A 801 12.82 0.45 -29.22
C LEU A 801 14.13 -0.32 -29.34
N ARG A 802 14.14 -1.55 -28.83
CA ARG A 802 15.22 -2.51 -29.08
C ARG A 802 14.89 -3.31 -30.34
N LEU A 803 15.70 -3.15 -31.38
CA LEU A 803 15.49 -3.80 -32.67
C LEU A 803 16.14 -5.19 -32.75
N THR A 804 15.39 -6.15 -33.30
CA THR A 804 15.89 -7.47 -33.68
C THR A 804 15.40 -7.87 -35.08
N PHE A 805 16.17 -8.70 -35.77
CA PHE A 805 15.79 -9.36 -37.01
C PHE A 805 15.99 -10.87 -36.83
N ASN A 806 14.92 -11.66 -36.93
CA ASN A 806 14.97 -13.11 -36.68
C ASN A 806 15.60 -13.48 -35.31
N GLY A 807 15.30 -12.70 -34.26
CA GLY A 807 15.80 -12.94 -32.90
C GLY A 807 17.27 -12.55 -32.67
N ARG A 808 17.95 -11.94 -33.66
CA ARG A 808 19.29 -11.37 -33.50
C ARG A 808 19.21 -9.84 -33.43
N PRO A 809 20.02 -9.15 -32.60
CA PRO A 809 20.08 -7.69 -32.58
C PRO A 809 20.30 -7.11 -33.98
N ALA A 810 19.51 -6.12 -34.36
CA ALA A 810 19.57 -5.44 -35.65
C ALA A 810 19.88 -3.96 -35.48
N ASN A 811 20.57 -3.36 -36.45
CA ASN A 811 20.91 -1.93 -36.39
C ASN A 811 19.83 -1.11 -37.11
N VAL A 812 19.41 0.02 -36.51
CA VAL A 812 18.48 0.98 -37.13
C VAL A 812 18.92 1.35 -38.55
N ALA A 813 20.22 1.49 -38.81
CA ALA A 813 20.75 1.83 -40.13
C ALA A 813 20.42 0.80 -41.23
N GLU A 814 20.10 -0.44 -40.87
CA GLU A 814 19.75 -1.54 -41.79
C GLU A 814 18.28 -1.46 -42.27
N LEU A 815 17.46 -0.62 -41.63
CA LEU A 815 16.09 -0.36 -42.04
C LEU A 815 16.03 0.59 -43.26
N PRO A 816 15.08 0.39 -44.19
CA PRO A 816 14.89 1.29 -45.32
C PRO A 816 14.43 2.67 -44.85
N VAL A 817 14.90 3.73 -45.53
CA VAL A 817 14.46 5.11 -45.29
C VAL A 817 13.09 5.33 -45.96
N VAL A 818 12.13 5.83 -45.18
CA VAL A 818 10.75 6.12 -45.62
C VAL A 818 10.48 7.62 -45.45
N GLU A 819 9.98 8.27 -46.50
CA GLU A 819 9.60 9.70 -46.45
C GLU A 819 8.19 9.87 -45.86
N ALA A 820 8.04 10.80 -44.91
CA ALA A 820 6.77 11.06 -44.24
C ALA A 820 5.83 11.88 -45.16
N GLY A 821 4.71 11.27 -45.59
CA GLY A 821 3.69 11.99 -46.37
C GLY A 821 2.78 11.19 -47.29
N GLN A 822 2.77 9.84 -47.27
CA GLN A 822 1.84 9.06 -48.09
C GLN A 822 0.94 8.16 -47.24
N THR A 823 -0.35 8.47 -47.23
CA THR A 823 -1.42 7.63 -46.70
C THR A 823 -1.62 6.43 -47.62
N THR A 824 -1.51 5.22 -47.08
CA THR A 824 -2.01 4.00 -47.74
C THR A 824 -3.21 3.48 -46.93
N PRO A 825 -4.41 3.38 -47.51
CA PRO A 825 -5.56 2.76 -46.84
C PRO A 825 -5.33 1.24 -46.63
N PRO A 826 -5.95 0.61 -45.61
CA PRO A 826 -5.80 -0.82 -45.37
C PRO A 826 -6.36 -1.66 -46.52
N ALA A 827 -5.66 -2.74 -46.85
CA ALA A 827 -5.95 -3.63 -47.97
C ALA A 827 -7.28 -4.40 -47.78
N GLY A 828 -8.25 -4.16 -48.67
CA GLY A 828 -9.37 -5.08 -48.96
C GLY A 828 -8.99 -6.06 -50.08
N PRO A 829 -9.67 -7.23 -50.19
CA PRO A 829 -9.22 -8.32 -51.05
C PRO A 829 -9.44 -8.02 -52.55
N GLU A 830 -8.47 -8.49 -53.34
CA GLU A 830 -8.33 -8.58 -54.79
C GLU A 830 -9.42 -8.00 -55.73
N GLY A 831 -8.98 -7.12 -56.64
CA GLY A 831 -9.74 -6.70 -57.82
C GLY A 831 -8.88 -5.96 -58.87
N THR A 832 -8.20 -6.73 -59.72
CA THR A 832 -7.74 -6.47 -61.11
C THR A 832 -7.63 -5.03 -61.68
N ALA A 833 -6.38 -4.60 -61.92
CA ALA A 833 -5.74 -4.02 -63.13
C ALA A 833 -6.26 -2.73 -63.87
N GLU A 834 -5.44 -1.66 -63.80
CA GLU A 834 -4.83 -0.76 -64.85
C GLU A 834 -5.66 -0.09 -65.99
N PRO A 835 -5.13 0.94 -66.74
CA PRO A 835 -4.30 2.12 -66.41
C PRO A 835 -4.80 3.44 -67.10
N GLY A 836 -4.28 4.61 -66.69
CA GLY A 836 -4.38 5.84 -67.52
C GLY A 836 -3.82 7.13 -66.91
N ALA A 837 -2.58 7.49 -67.25
CA ALA A 837 -1.96 8.82 -67.08
C ALA A 837 -2.30 9.75 -68.27
N PRO A 838 -1.80 11.01 -68.41
CA PRO A 838 -1.06 11.93 -67.49
C PRO A 838 -1.62 13.39 -67.50
N VAL A 839 -0.93 14.34 -66.84
CA VAL A 839 -0.49 15.68 -67.35
C VAL A 839 -0.37 16.75 -66.22
N ALA A 840 0.86 17.24 -66.01
CA ALA A 840 1.22 18.52 -65.37
C ALA A 840 1.40 19.62 -66.46
N PRO A 841 1.87 20.89 -66.25
CA PRO A 841 2.26 21.62 -65.03
C PRO A 841 1.81 23.13 -65.04
N ALA A 842 2.26 23.93 -64.05
CA ALA A 842 2.85 25.28 -64.18
C ALA A 842 2.47 26.27 -63.04
N GLY A 843 3.47 26.76 -62.30
CA GLY A 843 3.42 28.06 -61.59
C GLY A 843 3.79 29.21 -62.55
N PRO A 844 4.26 30.39 -62.08
CA PRO A 844 4.38 30.87 -60.71
C PRO A 844 3.93 32.35 -60.50
N ASP A 845 3.84 32.71 -59.22
CA ASP A 845 4.25 33.98 -58.60
C ASP A 845 3.43 35.30 -58.66
N THR A 846 3.48 35.96 -57.49
CA THR A 846 3.39 37.38 -57.15
C THR A 846 2.05 38.08 -56.82
N THR A 847 2.01 38.46 -55.53
CA THR A 847 1.50 39.73 -54.98
C THR A 847 0.01 40.03 -55.01
N ALA A 848 -0.69 39.56 -53.98
CA ALA A 848 -1.69 40.33 -53.25
C ALA A 848 -1.71 39.82 -51.80
N ALA A 849 -1.28 40.64 -50.85
CA ALA A 849 -1.58 40.38 -49.45
C ALA A 849 -3.11 40.38 -49.30
N PRO A 850 -3.73 39.34 -48.68
CA PRO A 850 -5.13 39.47 -48.32
C PRO A 850 -5.22 40.54 -47.24
N SER A 851 -6.01 41.57 -47.52
CA SER A 851 -6.58 42.47 -46.50
C SER A 851 -7.03 41.61 -45.31
N GLN A 852 -6.31 41.68 -44.19
CA GLN A 852 -6.77 41.05 -42.96
C GLN A 852 -8.13 41.68 -42.63
N ALA A 853 -9.15 40.85 -42.54
CA ALA A 853 -10.48 41.32 -42.15
C ALA A 853 -10.38 41.85 -40.73
N LEU A 854 -10.45 43.17 -40.58
CA LEU A 854 -10.60 43.82 -39.28
C LEU A 854 -11.90 43.29 -38.65
N ARG A 855 -11.77 42.55 -37.55
CA ARG A 855 -12.91 41.94 -36.87
C ARG A 855 -13.43 42.90 -35.80
N PRO A 856 -14.74 43.20 -35.76
CA PRO A 856 -15.29 44.07 -34.73
C PRO A 856 -15.08 43.44 -33.35
N ALA A 857 -14.60 44.23 -32.40
CA ALA A 857 -14.28 43.81 -31.05
C ALA A 857 -14.64 44.91 -30.05
N GLU A 858 -14.62 44.57 -28.76
CA GLU A 858 -14.80 45.55 -27.69
C GLU A 858 -13.84 45.30 -26.51
N ILE A 859 -13.53 46.38 -25.79
CA ILE A 859 -12.74 46.30 -24.55
C ILE A 859 -13.61 45.82 -23.40
N VAL A 860 -13.20 44.76 -22.71
CA VAL A 860 -13.99 44.14 -21.63
C VAL A 860 -13.48 44.44 -20.22
N VAL A 861 -12.40 45.20 -20.10
CA VAL A 861 -11.82 45.65 -18.82
C VAL A 861 -12.08 47.14 -18.58
N ASP A 862 -12.18 47.54 -17.31
CA ASP A 862 -12.69 48.88 -16.95
C ASP A 862 -11.84 50.02 -17.53
N VAL A 863 -10.51 49.91 -17.51
CA VAL A 863 -9.58 50.87 -18.12
C VAL A 863 -8.32 50.12 -18.61
N ILE A 864 -7.85 50.41 -19.83
CA ILE A 864 -6.59 49.88 -20.37
C ILE A 864 -5.88 50.92 -21.24
N ALA A 865 -4.57 51.10 -21.05
CA ALA A 865 -3.77 51.93 -21.94
C ALA A 865 -3.28 51.10 -23.13
N MET A 866 -3.45 51.62 -24.35
CA MET A 866 -2.81 51.03 -25.52
C MET A 866 -1.30 51.24 -25.46
N THR A 867 -0.53 50.34 -26.06
CA THR A 867 0.93 50.43 -26.11
C THR A 867 1.40 50.35 -27.57
N VAL A 868 2.58 50.89 -27.87
CA VAL A 868 3.13 50.86 -29.24
C VAL A 868 3.69 49.47 -29.60
N GLU A 869 4.15 48.73 -28.60
CA GLU A 869 4.64 47.35 -28.69
C GLU A 869 4.04 46.47 -27.58
N PRO A 870 3.99 45.13 -27.75
CA PRO A 870 3.43 44.21 -26.75
C PRO A 870 4.07 44.42 -25.36
N GLY A 871 3.24 44.71 -24.35
CA GLY A 871 3.69 44.91 -22.96
C GLY A 871 4.39 46.24 -22.64
N GLY A 872 4.39 47.21 -23.56
CA GLY A 872 5.01 48.54 -23.34
C GLY A 872 4.31 49.41 -22.27
N ASP A 873 4.87 50.59 -21.97
CA ASP A 873 4.40 51.45 -20.86
C ASP A 873 3.19 52.35 -21.17
N GLY A 874 2.70 52.31 -22.42
CA GLY A 874 1.53 53.05 -22.89
C GLY A 874 1.70 54.57 -23.02
N THR A 875 2.93 55.09 -22.89
CA THR A 875 3.18 56.53 -22.92
C THR A 875 2.84 57.14 -24.27
N GLY A 876 1.90 58.09 -24.29
CA GLY A 876 1.49 58.83 -25.50
C GLY A 876 0.44 58.12 -26.36
N MET A 877 -0.07 56.98 -25.90
CA MET A 877 -1.12 56.22 -26.58
C MET A 877 -2.49 56.41 -25.88
N PRO A 878 -3.61 56.19 -26.59
CA PRO A 878 -4.94 56.34 -26.02
C PRO A 878 -5.21 55.35 -24.87
N VAL A 879 -6.01 55.80 -23.90
CA VAL A 879 -6.55 54.94 -22.84
C VAL A 879 -8.00 54.63 -23.15
N LEU A 880 -8.33 53.34 -23.18
CA LEU A 880 -9.65 52.80 -23.49
C LEU A 880 -10.33 52.34 -22.21
N THR A 881 -11.66 52.26 -22.25
CA THR A 881 -12.49 51.81 -21.13
C THR A 881 -13.45 50.73 -21.56
N ARG A 882 -13.99 49.96 -20.61
CA ARG A 882 -14.96 48.89 -20.88
C ARG A 882 -16.09 49.35 -21.80
N GLY A 883 -16.37 48.56 -22.84
CA GLY A 883 -17.35 48.82 -23.88
C GLY A 883 -16.85 49.68 -25.05
N HIS A 884 -15.58 50.14 -25.05
CA HIS A 884 -15.02 50.81 -26.23
C HIS A 884 -14.98 49.84 -27.42
N ARG A 885 -15.58 50.25 -28.54
CA ARG A 885 -15.54 49.50 -29.80
C ARG A 885 -14.20 49.70 -30.48
N VAL A 886 -13.58 48.60 -30.88
CA VAL A 886 -12.28 48.55 -31.54
C VAL A 886 -12.32 47.50 -32.64
N ASN A 887 -11.33 47.51 -33.53
CA ASN A 887 -11.16 46.46 -34.51
C ASN A 887 -9.98 45.59 -34.10
N PHE A 888 -10.23 44.29 -33.98
CA PHE A 888 -9.19 43.30 -33.75
C PHE A 888 -8.46 42.98 -35.06
N VAL A 889 -7.13 42.98 -34.99
CA VAL A 889 -6.26 42.68 -36.13
C VAL A 889 -5.73 41.23 -36.01
N PHE A 890 -4.86 40.96 -35.02
CA PHE A 890 -4.34 39.63 -34.71
C PHE A 890 -3.82 39.57 -33.26
N THR A 891 -3.56 38.36 -32.77
CA THR A 891 -2.90 38.10 -31.48
C THR A 891 -1.46 37.67 -31.72
N SER A 892 -0.53 38.12 -30.87
CA SER A 892 0.88 37.73 -30.93
C SER A 892 1.06 36.21 -30.83
N ASP A 893 2.18 35.69 -31.35
CA ASP A 893 2.44 34.24 -31.44
C ASP A 893 2.48 33.54 -30.06
N ASP A 894 2.72 34.30 -28.99
CA ASP A 894 2.68 33.85 -27.60
C ASP A 894 1.27 33.91 -26.97
N GLY A 895 0.28 34.41 -27.69
CA GLY A 895 -1.12 34.50 -27.26
C GLY A 895 -1.44 35.62 -26.28
N GLN A 896 -0.46 36.42 -25.84
CA GLN A 896 -0.63 37.31 -24.69
C GLN A 896 -1.12 38.73 -25.04
N PHE A 897 -0.82 39.23 -26.23
CA PHE A 897 -1.20 40.58 -26.64
C PHE A 897 -1.93 40.59 -27.98
N SER A 898 -2.96 41.43 -28.06
CA SER A 898 -3.72 41.62 -29.29
C SER A 898 -3.45 43.00 -29.85
N LEU A 899 -3.15 43.04 -31.14
CA LEU A 899 -3.09 44.29 -31.88
C LEU A 899 -4.52 44.70 -32.24
N ILE A 900 -4.90 45.90 -31.81
CA ILE A 900 -6.20 46.51 -32.07
C ILE A 900 -6.04 47.83 -32.81
N GLU A 901 -7.05 48.20 -33.58
CA GLU A 901 -7.13 49.46 -34.32
C GLU A 901 -8.42 50.20 -33.96
N LEU A 902 -8.31 51.49 -33.64
CA LEU A 902 -9.45 52.37 -33.35
C LEU A 902 -10.11 52.87 -34.65
N GLU A 903 -11.32 53.42 -34.55
CA GLU A 903 -12.05 53.94 -35.72
C GLU A 903 -11.32 55.08 -36.47
N ASP A 904 -10.40 55.80 -35.80
CA ASP A 904 -9.58 56.85 -36.41
C ASP A 904 -8.30 56.33 -37.10
N GLY A 905 -8.09 55.00 -37.10
CA GLY A 905 -6.93 54.32 -37.68
C GLY A 905 -5.73 54.18 -36.75
N THR A 906 -5.86 54.60 -35.48
CA THR A 906 -4.79 54.42 -34.49
C THR A 906 -4.69 52.96 -34.07
N ALA A 907 -3.57 52.30 -34.39
CA ALA A 907 -3.29 50.93 -33.99
C ALA A 907 -2.33 50.86 -32.79
N GLY A 908 -2.57 49.90 -31.90
CA GLY A 908 -1.73 49.66 -30.74
C GLY A 908 -2.08 48.35 -30.05
N TRP A 909 -1.20 47.92 -29.17
CA TRP A 909 -1.30 46.65 -28.46
C TRP A 909 -2.01 46.82 -27.13
N VAL A 910 -2.80 45.80 -26.79
CA VAL A 910 -3.39 45.61 -25.47
C VAL A 910 -3.27 44.14 -25.09
N PRO A 911 -3.32 43.78 -23.80
CA PRO A 911 -3.37 42.38 -23.40
C PRO A 911 -4.57 41.66 -24.03
N SER A 912 -4.40 40.44 -24.53
CA SER A 912 -5.43 39.74 -25.30
C SER A 912 -6.71 39.48 -24.52
N TYR A 913 -6.61 39.26 -23.20
CA TYR A 913 -7.78 39.12 -22.33
C TYR A 913 -8.64 40.39 -22.23
N ALA A 914 -8.09 41.56 -22.59
CA ALA A 914 -8.79 42.83 -22.52
C ALA A 914 -9.73 43.05 -23.71
N VAL A 915 -9.65 42.21 -24.75
CA VAL A 915 -10.38 42.37 -26.02
C VAL A 915 -11.29 41.17 -26.24
N LEU A 916 -12.58 41.43 -26.41
CA LEU A 916 -13.55 40.44 -26.86
C LEU A 916 -13.80 40.65 -28.35
N VAL A 917 -13.36 39.71 -29.18
CA VAL A 917 -13.63 39.72 -30.62
C VAL A 917 -15.02 39.16 -30.86
N HIS A 918 -15.90 39.93 -31.47
CA HIS A 918 -17.20 39.42 -31.88
C HIS A 918 -17.03 38.60 -33.16
N GLU A 919 -17.54 37.37 -33.16
CA GLU A 919 -17.63 36.59 -34.38
C GLU A 919 -18.57 37.33 -35.37
N THR A 920 -18.05 37.64 -36.55
CA THR A 920 -18.92 38.01 -37.67
C THR A 920 -19.55 36.72 -38.17
N ASP A 921 -20.89 36.62 -38.07
CA ASP A 921 -21.66 35.55 -38.70
C ASP A 921 -21.30 35.46 -40.19
N SER A 922 -20.48 34.47 -40.55
CA SER A 922 -20.37 33.89 -41.89
C SER A 922 -19.55 32.62 -41.89
#